data_AF-A0A7J6L9Y5-F1
#
_entry.id   AF-A0A7J6L9Y5-F1
#
_cell.length_a   1.000
_cell.length_b   1.000
_cell.length_c   1.000
_cell.angle_alpha   90.00
_cell.angle_beta   90.00
_cell.angle_gamma   90.00
#
_symmetry.space_group_name_H-M   'P 1'
#
loop_
_entity.id
_entity.type
_entity.pdbx_description
1 polymer ?
#
loop_
_entity_poly.entity_id
_entity_poly.type
_entity_poly.pdbx_seq_one_letter_code
_entity_poly.pdbx_strand_id
1 'polypeptide(L)'
;MLSRSGRRLFNAAASSSSSITGGSSAVARPPTHHRIDPASIEFTSAPRLSVRPPLDTLEFGKKFSDHMLEIDYNMVTGWAKPRIMPMGDIKVHPASHVLHYAVQCFEGTKVYRVPDGVREFRLSSNIARFANSIRRSAMADLTKEDEKALYELIRELVLIDEHMIPSEPGYSLYLRPTCIGTQATLGVFPPTDAKIFVISSPVGPYYKSGFKPVSLMASTKSVRAWPGSTGAQKVGSNYGPTLLPLREAVEQGYSQILWLLPTDASAEDYFVTEVGTMNLFVALRNSEGIEVVTPPLSDVILPGITRDSALQVLKAEEARHKLKVSERDITINEILWAYEAGNLLEIFGSSGGGLAVEEAAQPQVGSACEVLFDRARTVTVICLITTCLLATVALWRVRSLHFEVPAYRSPGTAGDDEDFTILKPDIIIYSTIAVIGLAALTIAGFVFIAKCLLPSSSGVGRFIRVASPEIILYSCGMACLYAAAATNLAMPRLFGAIINLVSVPSAMTPLEKRARLNREALELLVCLVLSNLFSGGRAASLSAAGERIVARLRKELFSNLLRQEVAMYDEIKSGELTSRLSNDVTTLQDALTVNLSVGVRSVASVIGGTIILFIISTRLALMMLSVIPLAAIATMCYARFVGQLSKDYQKELASSTEVATEALSSIRVVKTFPKGEAKAETRYALHIDRSYAIGLRKSFGFGGFSWIVGMLIFISMTAVVWYGAGLVLSGEMLPGTLMSFLFYTLGSIGGSVAGLSEVVSKLAETVGATAKVFEYIDREPQHAAATAEISDGVEYQPLLCSGRLNFTEVRFAYPTRGDIEVLKGITFAVEPGQTVALVGHSGVGKSTCISLILRFYDPTAGVIALDGRSLATLKDDCLRRNVSSVAQEPVLFSTSIMDNIKYGSDRDITQEEVESAARAANCHHFISTFPEGYDTLVGERGVQLSGGQKQRVAIARSMVASPKILLLDEATSALDAENERKVQEALEELSSSRTTIVVAHRLSTVQNADVVIYMEDGRVAERGSHHQLLALKDGKYAALVRQQLHGSASFLE
;
A
#
# COMPACT_ATOMS: atom_id res chain seq x y z
N MET A 1 10.65 -6.17 30.05
CA MET A 1 9.99 -6.26 31.37
C MET A 1 8.59 -6.90 31.27
N LEU A 2 8.42 -7.95 30.45
CA LEU A 2 7.11 -8.56 30.15
C LEU A 2 7.21 -10.09 29.99
N SER A 3 7.94 -10.80 30.86
CA SER A 3 8.06 -12.26 30.76
C SER A 3 7.48 -13.06 31.94
N ARG A 4 6.81 -12.44 32.90
CA ARG A 4 6.14 -13.16 34.01
C ARG A 4 4.71 -12.72 34.35
N SER A 5 4.22 -11.62 33.77
CA SER A 5 2.88 -11.06 34.04
C SER A 5 1.79 -11.53 33.06
N GLY A 6 2.14 -12.07 31.88
CA GLY A 6 1.15 -12.52 30.88
C GLY A 6 0.49 -13.88 31.18
N ARG A 7 1.18 -14.79 31.90
CA ARG A 7 0.63 -16.12 32.25
C ARG A 7 -0.43 -16.09 33.35
N ARG A 8 -0.52 -15.02 34.16
CA ARG A 8 -1.54 -14.91 35.22
C ARG A 8 -2.86 -14.33 34.72
N LEU A 9 -2.85 -13.53 33.65
CA LEU A 9 -4.07 -12.95 33.08
C LEU A 9 -4.87 -13.95 32.22
N PHE A 10 -4.22 -14.93 31.59
CA PHE A 10 -4.91 -15.95 30.80
C PHE A 10 -5.50 -17.09 31.64
N ASN A 11 -4.81 -17.53 32.71
CA ASN A 11 -5.35 -18.59 33.59
C ASN A 11 -6.48 -18.10 34.52
N ALA A 12 -6.61 -16.79 34.74
CA ALA A 12 -7.71 -16.21 35.49
C ALA A 12 -9.04 -16.20 34.69
N ALA A 13 -8.98 -16.12 33.36
CA ALA A 13 -10.17 -16.13 32.50
C ALA A 13 -10.75 -17.54 32.28
N ALA A 14 -9.94 -18.59 32.40
CA ALA A 14 -10.38 -19.98 32.22
C ALA A 14 -10.94 -20.62 33.51
N SER A 15 -10.71 -20.03 34.69
CA SER A 15 -11.11 -20.60 35.99
C SER A 15 -12.26 -19.85 36.69
N SER A 16 -12.78 -18.76 36.12
CA SER A 16 -13.85 -17.95 36.72
C SER A 16 -15.24 -18.14 36.08
N SER A 17 -15.51 -19.26 35.40
CA SER A 17 -16.81 -19.55 34.78
C SER A 17 -17.90 -20.05 35.74
N SER A 18 -17.71 -19.93 37.06
CA SER A 18 -18.66 -20.50 38.05
C SER A 18 -19.23 -19.54 39.10
N SER A 19 -18.96 -18.22 39.08
CA SER A 19 -19.56 -17.33 40.09
C SER A 19 -19.60 -15.84 39.74
N ILE A 20 -20.53 -15.42 38.89
CA ILE A 20 -21.11 -14.06 38.98
C ILE A 20 -22.61 -14.16 38.70
N THR A 21 -23.38 -14.26 39.79
CA THR A 21 -24.80 -13.90 39.85
C THR A 21 -24.88 -12.55 40.58
N GLY A 22 -25.55 -11.57 39.99
CA GLY A 22 -25.98 -10.34 40.68
C GLY A 22 -25.59 -9.03 39.99
N GLY A 23 -26.57 -8.33 39.41
CA GLY A 23 -26.44 -6.94 38.97
C GLY A 23 -27.23 -6.61 37.70
N SER A 24 -28.49 -6.23 37.86
CA SER A 24 -29.53 -6.03 36.84
C SER A 24 -29.24 -4.97 35.76
N SER A 25 -29.09 -5.42 34.51
CA SER A 25 -29.87 -4.93 33.37
C SER A 25 -30.18 -6.11 32.45
N ALA A 26 -31.40 -6.63 32.55
CA ALA A 26 -31.85 -7.79 31.79
C ALA A 26 -31.90 -7.48 30.28
N VAL A 27 -30.89 -7.94 29.54
CA VAL A 27 -31.15 -8.42 28.18
C VAL A 27 -31.71 -9.83 28.38
N ALA A 28 -33.02 -9.97 28.23
CA ALA A 28 -33.68 -11.26 28.23
C ALA A 28 -32.94 -12.23 27.30
N ARG A 29 -32.70 -13.47 27.75
CA ARG A 29 -32.39 -14.57 26.83
C ARG A 29 -33.49 -14.57 25.75
N PRO A 30 -33.17 -14.51 24.45
CA PRO A 30 -34.19 -14.58 23.41
C PRO A 30 -34.98 -15.89 23.56
N PRO A 31 -36.30 -15.87 23.29
CA PRO A 31 -37.13 -17.06 23.31
C PRO A 31 -36.66 -18.05 22.22
N THR A 32 -36.71 -19.35 22.54
CA THR A 32 -36.49 -20.54 21.69
C THR A 32 -36.08 -20.28 20.23
N HIS A 33 -34.79 -20.48 19.95
CA HIS A 33 -34.19 -20.50 18.61
C HIS A 33 -35.01 -21.33 17.60
N HIS A 34 -35.29 -20.78 16.41
CA HIS A 34 -35.63 -21.61 15.26
C HIS A 34 -34.42 -22.48 14.89
N ARG A 35 -34.59 -23.81 15.01
CA ARG A 35 -33.63 -24.83 14.57
C ARG A 35 -33.71 -25.00 13.06
N ILE A 36 -32.69 -25.59 12.46
CA ILE A 36 -32.75 -25.98 11.05
C ILE A 36 -33.78 -27.11 10.92
N ASP A 37 -34.91 -26.83 10.28
CA ASP A 37 -35.95 -27.81 9.99
C ASP A 37 -35.88 -28.23 8.51
N PRO A 38 -35.38 -29.44 8.19
CA PRO A 38 -35.26 -29.91 6.82
C PRO A 38 -36.63 -30.13 6.16
N ALA A 39 -37.72 -30.33 6.93
CA ALA A 39 -39.07 -30.46 6.40
C ALA A 39 -39.64 -29.13 5.88
N SER A 40 -39.00 -28.00 6.22
CA SER A 40 -39.41 -26.65 5.80
C SER A 40 -38.68 -26.13 4.56
N ILE A 41 -37.96 -27.01 3.84
CA ILE A 41 -37.14 -26.65 2.68
C ILE A 41 -37.97 -26.06 1.53
N GLU A 42 -37.55 -24.90 1.04
CA GLU A 42 -38.14 -24.29 -0.16
C GLU A 42 -37.28 -24.64 -1.38
N PHE A 43 -37.90 -25.22 -2.40
CA PHE A 43 -37.22 -25.59 -3.64
C PHE A 43 -37.58 -24.64 -4.78
N THR A 44 -36.55 -24.06 -5.41
CA THR A 44 -36.66 -23.29 -6.64
C THR A 44 -35.84 -23.97 -7.73
N SER A 45 -36.50 -24.41 -8.80
CA SER A 45 -35.85 -25.12 -9.91
C SER A 45 -35.06 -24.18 -10.82
N ALA A 46 -33.86 -24.59 -11.23
CA ALA A 46 -33.13 -23.92 -12.32
C ALA A 46 -33.96 -23.92 -13.63
N PRO A 47 -34.00 -22.82 -14.39
CA PRO A 47 -34.78 -22.75 -15.64
C PRO A 47 -34.32 -23.77 -16.70
N ARG A 48 -33.04 -24.15 -16.67
CA ARG A 48 -32.43 -25.14 -17.55
C ARG A 48 -31.23 -25.78 -16.85
N LEU A 49 -31.22 -27.10 -16.76
CA LEU A 49 -30.07 -27.87 -16.25
C LEU A 49 -28.89 -27.75 -17.23
N SER A 50 -27.70 -27.49 -16.71
CA SER A 50 -26.49 -27.45 -17.53
C SER A 50 -26.06 -28.86 -17.93
N VAL A 51 -25.45 -28.95 -19.11
CA VAL A 51 -24.84 -30.20 -19.57
C VAL A 51 -23.52 -30.39 -18.83
N ARG A 52 -23.28 -31.61 -18.34
CA ARG A 52 -22.03 -31.99 -17.68
C ARG A 52 -20.82 -31.62 -18.58
N PRO A 53 -19.83 -30.87 -18.07
CA PRO A 53 -18.64 -30.53 -18.85
C PRO A 53 -17.81 -31.78 -19.23
N PRO A 54 -17.03 -31.72 -20.34
CA PRO A 54 -16.06 -32.77 -20.69
C PRO A 54 -15.05 -33.01 -19.57
N LEU A 55 -14.69 -34.27 -19.32
CA LEU A 55 -13.88 -34.68 -18.16
C LEU A 55 -12.48 -34.06 -18.14
N ASP A 56 -11.88 -33.89 -19.31
CA ASP A 56 -10.57 -33.27 -19.47
C ASP A 56 -10.55 -31.79 -19.01
N THR A 57 -11.71 -31.13 -18.99
CA THR A 57 -11.90 -29.72 -18.57
C THR A 57 -12.27 -29.54 -17.10
N LEU A 58 -12.43 -30.63 -16.33
CA LEU A 58 -12.86 -30.56 -14.93
C LEU A 58 -11.72 -30.16 -13.99
N GLU A 59 -11.64 -28.85 -13.74
CA GLU A 59 -10.74 -28.21 -12.77
C GLU A 59 -11.49 -27.73 -11.53
N PHE A 60 -10.83 -27.83 -10.37
CA PHE A 60 -11.40 -27.43 -9.08
C PHE A 60 -11.82 -25.95 -9.07
N GLY A 61 -13.10 -25.67 -8.80
CA GLY A 61 -13.62 -24.32 -8.64
C GLY A 61 -13.82 -23.53 -9.95
N LYS A 62 -13.71 -24.16 -11.12
CA LYS A 62 -13.95 -23.52 -12.43
C LYS A 62 -15.36 -23.70 -12.97
N LYS A 63 -16.02 -24.80 -12.59
CA LYS A 63 -17.40 -25.13 -12.99
C LYS A 63 -18.20 -25.46 -11.74
N PHE A 64 -19.43 -24.98 -11.65
CA PHE A 64 -20.33 -25.22 -10.52
C PHE A 64 -21.57 -25.97 -11.01
N SER A 65 -22.28 -26.61 -10.09
CA SER A 65 -23.59 -27.20 -10.37
C SER A 65 -24.67 -26.14 -10.53
N ASP A 66 -25.86 -26.57 -10.93
CA ASP A 66 -26.96 -25.69 -11.27
C ASP A 66 -27.65 -25.09 -10.03
N HIS A 67 -27.51 -25.73 -8.87
CA HIS A 67 -28.18 -25.36 -7.63
C HIS A 67 -27.20 -25.08 -6.48
N MET A 68 -27.68 -24.33 -5.50
CA MET A 68 -27.02 -24.14 -4.21
C MET A 68 -28.03 -24.24 -3.06
N LEU A 69 -27.58 -24.69 -1.90
CA LEU A 69 -28.34 -24.65 -0.65
C LEU A 69 -28.00 -23.35 0.09
N GLU A 70 -28.99 -22.69 0.68
CA GLU A 70 -28.83 -21.47 1.48
C GLU A 70 -29.69 -21.51 2.75
N ILE A 71 -29.13 -21.06 3.87
CA ILE A 71 -29.80 -20.95 5.17
C ILE A 71 -29.33 -19.66 5.84
N ASP A 72 -30.25 -18.70 6.03
CA ASP A 72 -29.98 -17.45 6.72
C ASP A 72 -29.99 -17.62 8.25
N TYR A 73 -29.21 -16.81 8.96
CA TYR A 73 -29.20 -16.73 10.41
C TYR A 73 -29.23 -15.28 10.86
N ASN A 74 -30.07 -14.99 11.85
CA ASN A 74 -30.07 -13.74 12.59
C ASN A 74 -30.10 -14.04 14.10
N MET A 75 -29.31 -13.30 14.88
CA MET A 75 -29.14 -13.53 16.32
C MET A 75 -30.46 -13.40 17.11
N VAL A 76 -31.42 -12.62 16.60
CA VAL A 76 -32.74 -12.43 17.21
C VAL A 76 -33.70 -13.55 16.82
N THR A 77 -33.69 -14.00 15.55
CA THR A 77 -34.70 -14.94 15.01
C THR A 77 -34.23 -16.39 14.89
N GLY A 78 -32.94 -16.67 14.98
CA GLY A 78 -32.35 -18.00 14.77
C GLY A 78 -32.16 -18.34 13.28
N TRP A 79 -32.12 -19.64 12.97
CA TRP A 79 -31.99 -20.13 11.58
C TRP A 79 -33.31 -19.95 10.83
N ALA A 80 -33.22 -19.34 9.65
CA ALA A 80 -34.34 -19.23 8.72
C ALA A 80 -34.60 -20.56 8.00
N LYS A 81 -35.69 -20.62 7.23
CA LYS A 81 -36.01 -21.80 6.42
C LYS A 81 -34.91 -22.08 5.38
N PRO A 82 -34.47 -23.33 5.21
CA PRO A 82 -33.49 -23.69 4.21
C PRO A 82 -34.08 -23.58 2.81
N ARG A 83 -33.27 -23.15 1.84
CA ARG A 83 -33.67 -22.99 0.43
C ARG A 83 -32.69 -23.69 -0.49
N ILE A 84 -33.17 -24.54 -1.40
CA ILE A 84 -32.38 -24.97 -2.56
C ILE A 84 -32.84 -24.16 -3.76
N MET A 85 -31.92 -23.42 -4.35
CA MET A 85 -32.21 -22.45 -5.40
C MET A 85 -31.18 -22.50 -6.52
N PRO A 86 -31.45 -21.90 -7.69
CA PRO A 86 -30.47 -21.83 -8.76
C PRO A 86 -29.20 -21.11 -8.27
N MET A 87 -28.04 -21.58 -8.73
CA MET A 87 -26.75 -20.99 -8.40
C MET A 87 -26.76 -19.49 -8.73
N GLY A 88 -26.43 -18.65 -7.75
CA GLY A 88 -26.55 -17.19 -7.87
C GLY A 88 -25.64 -16.43 -6.91
N ASP A 89 -25.72 -15.11 -6.98
CA ASP A 89 -24.88 -14.22 -6.17
C ASP A 89 -25.32 -14.16 -4.72
N ILE A 90 -24.37 -14.27 -3.80
CA ILE A 90 -24.60 -14.10 -2.36
C ILE A 90 -24.42 -12.62 -2.02
N LYS A 91 -25.48 -11.98 -1.52
CA LYS A 91 -25.41 -10.59 -1.04
C LYS A 91 -24.77 -10.54 0.34
N VAL A 92 -23.65 -9.82 0.45
CA VAL A 92 -23.00 -9.48 1.72
C VAL A 92 -22.72 -7.98 1.77
N HIS A 93 -22.52 -7.42 2.96
CA HIS A 93 -22.20 -6.01 3.11
C HIS A 93 -20.88 -5.66 2.38
N PRO A 94 -20.76 -4.50 1.70
CA PRO A 94 -19.53 -4.10 0.98
C PRO A 94 -18.25 -4.13 1.83
N ALA A 95 -18.35 -3.76 3.11
CA ALA A 95 -17.23 -3.86 4.06
C ALA A 95 -16.74 -5.30 4.28
N SER A 96 -17.61 -6.31 4.07
CA SER A 96 -17.26 -7.72 4.13
C SER A 96 -16.41 -8.18 2.92
N HIS A 97 -16.35 -7.38 1.83
CA HIS A 97 -15.53 -7.66 0.64
C HIS A 97 -14.09 -7.11 0.73
N VAL A 98 -13.85 -6.12 1.59
CA VAL A 98 -12.54 -5.47 1.73
C VAL A 98 -11.87 -6.12 2.95
N LEU A 99 -10.71 -6.76 2.78
CA LEU A 99 -9.81 -7.17 3.89
C LEU A 99 -10.43 -8.01 5.05
N HIS A 100 -10.65 -9.33 4.91
CA HIS A 100 -10.88 -10.25 6.06
C HIS A 100 -11.91 -9.80 7.14
N TYR A 101 -12.79 -8.83 6.88
CA TYR A 101 -13.70 -8.22 7.87
C TYR A 101 -15.05 -8.96 8.00
N ALA A 102 -15.12 -10.18 7.47
CA ALA A 102 -16.20 -11.12 7.76
C ALA A 102 -15.59 -12.45 8.18
N VAL A 103 -16.03 -12.97 9.34
CA VAL A 103 -15.67 -14.31 9.79
C VAL A 103 -16.35 -15.31 8.84
N GLN A 104 -15.55 -16.19 8.25
CA GLN A 104 -16.02 -17.21 7.32
C GLN A 104 -15.37 -18.55 7.66
N CYS A 105 -16.14 -19.62 7.72
CA CYS A 105 -15.59 -20.98 7.77
C CYS A 105 -16.20 -21.82 6.67
N PHE A 106 -15.46 -22.80 6.18
CA PHE A 106 -15.98 -23.75 5.22
C PHE A 106 -15.36 -25.12 5.45
N GLU A 107 -16.07 -26.15 4.99
CA GLU A 107 -15.56 -27.51 4.93
C GLU A 107 -15.77 -28.10 3.55
N GLY A 108 -14.86 -28.97 3.13
CA GLY A 108 -14.89 -29.63 1.83
C GLY A 108 -15.18 -31.11 1.95
N THR A 109 -15.97 -31.66 1.04
CA THR A 109 -16.17 -33.10 0.90
C THR A 109 -16.40 -33.49 -0.55
N LYS A 110 -16.31 -34.79 -0.85
CA LYS A 110 -16.46 -35.33 -2.19
C LYS A 110 -17.55 -36.37 -2.23
N VAL A 111 -18.20 -36.42 -3.37
CA VAL A 111 -19.25 -37.38 -3.67
C VAL A 111 -18.88 -38.07 -4.97
N TYR A 112 -18.90 -39.40 -4.95
CA TYR A 112 -18.48 -40.25 -6.06
C TYR A 112 -19.67 -41.01 -6.60
N ARG A 113 -19.68 -41.21 -7.93
CA ARG A 113 -20.61 -42.14 -8.54
C ARG A 113 -20.08 -43.56 -8.36
N VAL A 114 -20.93 -44.44 -7.88
CA VAL A 114 -20.68 -45.88 -7.73
C VAL A 114 -21.75 -46.65 -8.51
N PRO A 115 -21.54 -47.95 -8.83
CA PRO A 115 -22.51 -48.72 -9.62
C PRO A 115 -23.94 -48.69 -9.06
N ASP A 116 -24.09 -48.68 -7.73
CA ASP A 116 -25.39 -48.70 -7.03
C ASP A 116 -25.90 -47.30 -6.62
N GLY A 117 -25.40 -46.23 -7.26
CA GLY A 117 -25.83 -44.85 -7.02
C GLY A 117 -24.69 -43.91 -6.64
N VAL A 118 -24.83 -43.20 -5.53
CA VAL A 118 -23.92 -42.14 -5.14
C VAL A 118 -23.33 -42.43 -3.75
N ARG A 119 -22.01 -42.30 -3.62
CA ARG A 119 -21.29 -42.52 -2.35
C ARG A 119 -20.64 -41.23 -1.86
N GLU A 120 -21.07 -40.81 -0.68
CA GLU A 120 -20.52 -39.65 0.02
C GLU A 120 -19.22 -40.01 0.75
N PHE A 121 -18.19 -39.19 0.60
CA PHE A 121 -16.94 -39.36 1.32
C PHE A 121 -17.04 -38.75 2.72
N ARG A 122 -17.49 -39.56 3.68
CA ARG A 122 -17.55 -39.22 5.12
C ARG A 122 -18.26 -37.88 5.40
N LEU A 123 -19.38 -37.64 4.72
CA LEU A 123 -20.12 -36.37 4.81
C LEU A 123 -20.55 -36.05 6.26
N SER A 124 -21.02 -37.02 7.03
CA SER A 124 -21.41 -36.84 8.44
C SER A 124 -20.25 -36.31 9.31
N SER A 125 -19.07 -36.93 9.21
CA SER A 125 -17.88 -36.49 9.92
C SER A 125 -17.41 -35.09 9.44
N ASN A 126 -17.57 -34.76 8.15
CA ASN A 126 -17.25 -33.43 7.64
C ASN A 126 -18.19 -32.35 8.19
N ILE A 127 -19.48 -32.64 8.36
CA ILE A 127 -20.46 -31.71 8.94
C ILE A 127 -20.22 -31.50 10.43
N ALA A 128 -19.90 -32.56 11.18
CA ALA A 128 -19.51 -32.42 12.58
C ALA A 128 -18.26 -31.52 12.74
N ARG A 129 -17.30 -31.63 11.81
CA ARG A 129 -16.13 -30.73 11.76
C ARG A 129 -16.54 -29.29 11.43
N PHE A 130 -17.45 -29.11 10.47
CA PHE A 130 -17.99 -27.80 10.08
C PHE A 130 -18.69 -27.10 11.26
N ALA A 131 -19.53 -27.81 12.01
CA ALA A 131 -20.18 -27.29 13.22
C ALA A 131 -19.16 -26.85 14.29
N ASN A 132 -18.12 -27.65 14.52
CA ASN A 132 -17.05 -27.28 15.44
C ASN A 132 -16.28 -26.04 14.97
N SER A 133 -16.04 -25.89 13.66
CA SER A 133 -15.42 -24.70 13.07
C SER A 133 -16.28 -23.44 13.27
N ILE A 134 -17.60 -23.55 13.11
CA ILE A 134 -18.55 -22.46 13.35
C ILE A 134 -18.52 -22.03 14.82
N ARG A 135 -18.63 -22.98 15.75
CA ARG A 135 -18.60 -22.73 17.20
C ARG A 135 -17.31 -22.01 17.63
N ARG A 136 -16.16 -22.50 17.13
CA ARG A 136 -14.83 -21.94 17.42
C ARG A 136 -14.68 -20.50 16.91
N SER A 137 -15.29 -20.22 15.76
CA SER A 137 -15.29 -18.89 15.17
C SER A 137 -16.26 -17.90 15.86
N ALA A 138 -16.85 -18.30 16.99
CA ALA A 138 -17.90 -17.58 17.71
C ALA A 138 -19.12 -17.24 16.83
N MET A 139 -19.33 -17.95 15.72
CA MET A 139 -20.54 -17.81 14.90
C MET A 139 -21.68 -18.63 15.52
N ALA A 140 -22.87 -18.56 14.92
CA ALA A 140 -24.08 -19.26 15.36
C ALA A 140 -23.87 -20.77 15.54
N ASP A 141 -23.80 -21.25 16.78
CA ASP A 141 -23.52 -22.66 17.08
C ASP A 141 -24.60 -23.59 16.46
N LEU A 142 -24.15 -24.74 15.95
CA LEU A 142 -25.03 -25.79 15.41
C LEU A 142 -25.21 -26.87 16.47
N THR A 143 -26.46 -27.19 16.81
CA THR A 143 -26.78 -28.31 17.69
C THR A 143 -26.57 -29.66 16.97
N LYS A 144 -26.60 -30.77 17.71
CA LYS A 144 -26.49 -32.11 17.10
C LYS A 144 -27.65 -32.42 16.17
N GLU A 145 -28.83 -31.88 16.45
CA GLU A 145 -29.97 -31.96 15.56
C GLU A 145 -29.78 -31.12 14.29
N ASP A 146 -29.22 -29.91 14.41
CA ASP A 146 -28.90 -29.06 13.25
C ASP A 146 -27.82 -29.70 12.35
N GLU A 147 -26.83 -30.39 12.93
CA GLU A 147 -25.84 -31.18 12.19
C GLU A 147 -26.52 -32.28 11.34
N LYS A 148 -27.52 -32.96 11.91
CA LYS A 148 -28.28 -34.00 11.20
C LYS A 148 -29.18 -33.41 10.12
N ALA A 149 -29.85 -32.30 10.41
CA ALA A 149 -30.67 -31.58 9.43
C ALA A 149 -29.85 -31.08 8.24
N LEU A 150 -28.68 -30.50 8.49
CA LEU A 150 -27.76 -30.04 7.44
C LEU A 150 -27.24 -31.21 6.61
N TYR A 151 -27.00 -32.39 7.22
CA TYR A 151 -26.65 -33.61 6.49
C TYR A 151 -27.75 -34.00 5.49
N GLU A 152 -29.01 -34.05 5.94
CA GLU A 152 -30.15 -34.40 5.09
C GLU A 152 -30.33 -33.38 3.94
N LEU A 153 -30.25 -32.08 4.23
CA LEU A 153 -30.36 -31.01 3.22
C LEU A 153 -29.25 -31.06 2.15
N ILE A 154 -28.02 -31.38 2.55
CA ILE A 154 -26.92 -31.54 1.60
C ILE A 154 -27.13 -32.76 0.70
N ARG A 155 -27.70 -33.85 1.23
CA ARG A 155 -28.03 -35.02 0.40
C ARG A 155 -29.11 -34.71 -0.64
N GLU A 156 -30.12 -33.94 -0.26
CA GLU A 156 -31.15 -33.49 -1.22
C GLU A 156 -30.50 -32.68 -2.36
N LEU A 157 -29.61 -31.73 -2.04
CA LEU A 157 -28.85 -30.99 -3.06
C LEU A 157 -28.03 -31.92 -3.96
N VAL A 158 -27.37 -32.94 -3.40
CA VAL A 158 -26.60 -33.93 -4.17
C VAL A 158 -27.47 -34.74 -5.11
N LEU A 159 -28.69 -35.11 -4.69
CA LEU A 159 -29.63 -35.84 -5.54
C LEU A 159 -30.14 -34.96 -6.68
N ILE A 160 -30.40 -33.68 -6.42
CA ILE A 160 -30.82 -32.71 -7.44
C ILE A 160 -29.72 -32.51 -8.49
N ASP A 161 -28.46 -32.36 -8.05
CA ASP A 161 -27.30 -32.17 -8.93
C ASP A 161 -26.59 -33.48 -9.29
N GLU A 162 -27.25 -34.63 -9.13
CA GLU A 162 -26.66 -35.95 -9.35
C GLU A 162 -26.15 -36.10 -10.80
N HIS A 163 -26.82 -35.48 -11.78
CA HIS A 163 -26.42 -35.49 -13.19
C HIS A 163 -25.04 -34.87 -13.43
N MET A 164 -24.54 -34.05 -12.51
CA MET A 164 -23.21 -33.43 -12.60
C MET A 164 -22.10 -34.32 -12.07
N ILE A 165 -22.41 -35.42 -11.36
CA ILE A 165 -21.41 -36.31 -10.74
C ILE A 165 -20.76 -37.21 -11.81
N PRO A 166 -19.45 -37.04 -12.10
CA PRO A 166 -18.74 -37.85 -13.09
C PRO A 166 -18.74 -39.35 -12.75
N SER A 167 -18.77 -40.20 -13.79
CA SER A 167 -18.76 -41.66 -13.63
C SER A 167 -17.36 -42.28 -13.66
N GLU A 168 -16.34 -41.54 -14.11
CA GLU A 168 -14.98 -42.07 -14.25
C GLU A 168 -14.24 -42.13 -12.91
N PRO A 169 -13.41 -43.17 -12.67
CA PRO A 169 -12.56 -43.26 -11.50
C PRO A 169 -11.67 -42.03 -11.32
N GLY A 170 -11.55 -41.54 -10.08
CA GLY A 170 -10.76 -40.34 -9.76
C GLY A 170 -11.49 -39.01 -9.95
N TYR A 171 -12.68 -39.01 -10.56
CA TYR A 171 -13.55 -37.84 -10.67
C TYR A 171 -14.65 -37.85 -9.60
N SER A 172 -15.13 -36.67 -9.21
CA SER A 172 -16.10 -36.51 -8.11
C SER A 172 -16.88 -35.21 -8.22
N LEU A 173 -17.99 -35.10 -7.50
CA LEU A 173 -18.62 -33.83 -7.18
C LEU A 173 -18.09 -33.34 -5.83
N TYR A 174 -17.42 -32.19 -5.83
CA TYR A 174 -16.93 -31.55 -4.63
C TYR A 174 -18.03 -30.66 -4.04
N LEU A 175 -18.37 -30.88 -2.77
CA LEU A 175 -19.32 -30.06 -2.01
C LEU A 175 -18.55 -29.14 -1.08
N ARG A 176 -19.00 -27.88 -0.98
CA ARG A 176 -18.37 -26.87 -0.14
C ARG A 176 -19.38 -26.15 0.78
N PRO A 177 -19.80 -26.79 1.89
CA PRO A 177 -20.50 -26.09 2.96
C PRO A 177 -19.68 -24.91 3.51
N THR A 178 -20.29 -23.74 3.57
CA THR A 178 -19.64 -22.48 3.95
C THR A 178 -20.58 -21.68 4.85
N CYS A 179 -20.06 -21.14 5.96
CA CYS A 179 -20.77 -20.21 6.85
C CYS A 179 -20.03 -18.86 6.80
N ILE A 180 -20.75 -17.76 6.62
CA ILE A 180 -20.19 -16.40 6.51
C ILE A 180 -21.03 -15.40 7.29
N GLY A 181 -20.38 -14.47 8.00
CA GLY A 181 -21.03 -13.28 8.56
C GLY A 181 -21.41 -12.28 7.45
N THR A 182 -22.67 -11.87 7.37
CA THR A 182 -23.19 -11.04 6.26
C THR A 182 -23.18 -9.54 6.55
N GLN A 183 -22.89 -9.14 7.79
CA GLN A 183 -22.79 -7.75 8.24
C GLN A 183 -21.34 -7.27 8.44
N ALA A 184 -21.15 -5.95 8.61
CA ALA A 184 -19.85 -5.36 8.90
C ALA A 184 -19.42 -5.61 10.35
N THR A 185 -18.46 -6.51 10.57
CA THR A 185 -17.89 -6.76 11.91
C THR A 185 -16.38 -6.72 11.86
N LEU A 186 -15.73 -5.92 12.71
CA LEU A 186 -14.26 -5.81 12.78
C LEU A 186 -13.57 -7.06 13.39
N GLY A 187 -14.21 -8.24 13.39
CA GLY A 187 -13.66 -9.47 13.98
C GLY A 187 -13.46 -9.42 15.50
N VAL A 188 -13.94 -8.36 16.16
CA VAL A 188 -13.83 -8.15 17.62
C VAL A 188 -15.06 -8.67 18.38
N PHE A 189 -16.16 -8.92 17.66
CA PHE A 189 -17.43 -9.46 18.18
C PHE A 189 -18.05 -10.42 17.16
N PRO A 190 -18.82 -11.42 17.62
CA PRO A 190 -19.49 -12.36 16.73
C PRO A 190 -20.56 -11.66 15.86
N PRO A 191 -20.77 -12.10 14.61
CA PRO A 191 -21.76 -11.48 13.75
C PRO A 191 -23.20 -11.77 14.22
N THR A 192 -24.05 -10.75 14.23
CA THR A 192 -25.49 -10.87 14.50
C THR A 192 -26.22 -11.50 13.32
N ASP A 193 -25.68 -11.36 12.11
CA ASP A 193 -26.24 -11.91 10.88
C ASP A 193 -25.20 -12.78 10.18
N ALA A 194 -25.60 -14.02 9.86
CA ALA A 194 -24.76 -14.99 9.19
C ALA A 194 -25.57 -15.79 8.16
N LYS A 195 -24.87 -16.54 7.31
CA LYS A 195 -25.49 -17.36 6.28
C LYS A 195 -24.69 -18.63 6.08
N ILE A 196 -25.35 -19.78 6.08
CA ILE A 196 -24.80 -21.03 5.58
C ILE A 196 -25.19 -21.16 4.12
N PHE A 197 -24.23 -21.50 3.27
CA PHE A 197 -24.51 -21.89 1.89
C PHE A 197 -23.65 -23.08 1.47
N VAL A 198 -24.17 -23.90 0.57
CA VAL A 198 -23.46 -25.05 0.01
C VAL A 198 -23.48 -24.96 -1.49
N ILE A 199 -22.29 -24.87 -2.08
CA ILE A 199 -22.08 -24.93 -3.52
C ILE A 199 -21.43 -26.26 -3.88
N SER A 200 -21.71 -26.77 -5.08
CA SER A 200 -21.05 -27.96 -5.59
C SER A 200 -20.37 -27.74 -6.93
N SER A 201 -19.33 -28.53 -7.20
CA SER A 201 -18.46 -28.38 -8.37
C SER A 201 -17.99 -29.75 -8.85
N PRO A 202 -18.22 -30.14 -10.12
CA PRO A 202 -17.63 -31.35 -10.66
C PRO A 202 -16.12 -31.16 -10.84
N VAL A 203 -15.32 -32.09 -10.32
CA VAL A 203 -13.86 -31.99 -10.28
C VAL A 203 -13.19 -33.28 -10.72
N GLY A 204 -12.08 -33.13 -11.45
CA GLY A 204 -11.19 -34.24 -11.78
C GLY A 204 -10.22 -34.63 -10.68
N PRO A 205 -9.39 -35.66 -10.94
CA PRO A 205 -8.33 -36.06 -10.01
C PRO A 205 -7.31 -34.93 -9.85
N TYR A 206 -6.86 -34.70 -8.62
CA TYR A 206 -5.86 -33.65 -8.31
C TYR A 206 -4.53 -33.87 -9.05
N TYR A 207 -4.18 -35.13 -9.31
CA TYR A 207 -3.01 -35.51 -10.10
C TYR A 207 -3.41 -36.62 -11.09
N LYS A 208 -3.47 -36.30 -12.39
CA LYS A 208 -3.86 -37.25 -13.46
C LYS A 208 -2.86 -38.41 -13.67
N SER A 209 -1.67 -38.39 -13.04
CA SER A 209 -0.51 -39.20 -13.44
C SER A 209 0.32 -39.82 -12.30
N GLY A 210 -0.24 -40.11 -11.11
CA GLY A 210 0.55 -40.66 -9.99
C GLY A 210 0.80 -39.69 -8.83
N PHE A 211 1.47 -40.17 -7.77
CA PHE A 211 2.00 -39.33 -6.69
C PHE A 211 3.18 -38.51 -7.23
N LYS A 212 3.04 -37.18 -7.23
CA LYS A 212 4.15 -36.28 -7.51
C LYS A 212 4.77 -35.81 -6.20
N PRO A 213 6.11 -35.86 -6.05
CA PRO A 213 6.76 -35.27 -4.88
C PRO A 213 6.44 -33.78 -4.80
N VAL A 214 6.03 -33.34 -3.61
CA VAL A 214 5.63 -31.95 -3.34
C VAL A 214 6.85 -31.21 -2.79
N SER A 215 7.28 -30.13 -3.45
CA SER A 215 8.34 -29.26 -2.94
C SER A 215 7.79 -28.34 -1.85
N LEU A 216 8.43 -28.28 -0.69
CA LEU A 216 7.95 -27.52 0.47
C LEU A 216 8.87 -26.35 0.80
N MET A 217 8.32 -25.13 0.84
CA MET A 217 9.02 -23.96 1.37
C MET A 217 8.84 -23.94 2.90
N ALA A 218 9.90 -24.22 3.66
CA ALA A 218 9.87 -24.07 5.11
C ALA A 218 10.05 -22.58 5.46
N SER A 219 9.08 -21.98 6.14
CA SER A 219 9.12 -20.54 6.44
C SER A 219 8.63 -20.21 7.85
N THR A 220 9.34 -19.28 8.48
CA THR A 220 9.00 -18.66 9.77
C THR A 220 8.43 -17.24 9.62
N LYS A 221 8.54 -16.66 8.40
CA LYS A 221 8.17 -15.27 8.11
C LYS A 221 6.67 -15.01 8.12
N SER A 222 5.89 -16.07 8.04
CA SER A 222 4.45 -16.02 8.10
C SER A 222 4.06 -17.20 8.96
N VAL A 223 3.69 -16.99 10.20
CA VAL A 223 3.13 -18.09 11.00
C VAL A 223 1.63 -18.00 10.75
N ARG A 224 1.03 -19.08 10.23
CA ARG A 224 -0.41 -19.16 9.94
C ARG A 224 -1.25 -18.70 11.14
N ALA A 225 -0.71 -18.89 12.35
CA ALA A 225 -1.31 -18.44 13.59
C ALA A 225 -0.35 -18.34 14.78
N TRP A 226 -0.52 -17.31 15.60
CA TRP A 226 0.09 -17.25 16.93
C TRP A 226 -0.82 -17.94 17.95
N PRO A 227 -0.33 -18.85 18.82
CA PRO A 227 -1.16 -19.51 19.83
C PRO A 227 -2.05 -18.53 20.61
N GLY A 228 -3.37 -18.70 20.56
CA GLY A 228 -4.36 -17.84 21.23
C GLY A 228 -4.94 -16.69 20.39
N SER A 229 -4.59 -16.55 19.10
CA SER A 229 -5.24 -15.59 18.18
C SER A 229 -6.38 -16.22 17.35
N THR A 230 -7.18 -15.43 16.63
CA THR A 230 -8.25 -15.93 15.73
C THR A 230 -7.73 -16.80 14.59
N GLY A 231 -6.49 -16.58 14.13
CA GLY A 231 -5.82 -17.45 13.17
C GLY A 231 -5.41 -18.80 13.77
N ALA A 232 -5.28 -18.88 15.10
CA ALA A 232 -4.84 -20.05 15.87
C ALA A 232 -5.88 -21.13 15.99
N GLN A 233 -6.96 -21.02 15.26
CA GLN A 233 -7.91 -22.10 15.05
C GLN A 233 -8.02 -22.28 13.55
N LYS A 234 -8.10 -23.53 13.07
CA LYS A 234 -8.36 -23.80 11.65
C LYS A 234 -9.76 -23.28 11.28
N VAL A 235 -9.83 -22.00 10.93
CA VAL A 235 -11.03 -21.33 10.41
C VAL A 235 -10.89 -21.29 8.89
N GLY A 236 -11.95 -21.65 8.16
CA GLY A 236 -11.91 -21.70 6.68
C GLY A 236 -11.57 -20.35 6.01
N SER A 237 -11.54 -19.23 6.73
CA SER A 237 -11.04 -17.93 6.28
C SER A 237 -9.50 -17.82 6.25
N ASN A 238 -8.76 -18.79 6.80
CA ASN A 238 -7.29 -18.77 6.87
C ASN A 238 -6.59 -19.00 5.51
N TYR A 239 -7.30 -18.93 4.37
CA TYR A 239 -6.66 -18.95 3.05
C TYR A 239 -6.10 -17.58 2.66
N GLY A 240 -6.75 -16.50 3.09
CA GLY A 240 -6.34 -15.13 2.75
C GLY A 240 -4.91 -14.76 3.18
N PRO A 241 -4.46 -15.04 4.42
CA PRO A 241 -3.08 -14.78 4.84
C PRO A 241 -2.06 -15.71 4.17
N THR A 242 -2.52 -16.79 3.52
CA THR A 242 -1.65 -17.78 2.88
C THR A 242 -1.46 -17.54 1.39
N LEU A 243 -2.27 -16.69 0.74
CA LEU A 243 -2.12 -16.42 -0.70
C LEU A 243 -0.78 -15.78 -1.03
N LEU A 244 -0.33 -14.81 -0.24
CA LEU A 244 0.96 -14.15 -0.47
C LEU A 244 2.14 -15.10 -0.18
N PRO A 245 2.24 -15.76 0.98
CA PRO A 245 3.27 -16.77 1.20
C PRO A 245 3.22 -17.93 0.21
N LEU A 246 2.03 -18.35 -0.24
CA LEU A 246 1.88 -19.46 -1.20
C LEU A 246 2.30 -19.01 -2.60
N ARG A 247 1.99 -17.77 -2.96
CA ARG A 247 2.52 -17.14 -4.16
C ARG A 247 4.04 -17.03 -4.09
N GLU A 248 4.61 -16.60 -2.97
CA GLU A 248 6.07 -16.57 -2.76
C GLU A 248 6.69 -17.96 -2.88
N ALA A 249 6.02 -19.00 -2.37
CA ALA A 249 6.44 -20.38 -2.51
C ALA A 249 6.41 -20.82 -3.97
N VAL A 250 5.31 -20.56 -4.70
CA VAL A 250 5.14 -20.88 -6.12
C VAL A 250 6.14 -20.13 -7.00
N GLU A 251 6.38 -18.85 -6.74
CA GLU A 251 7.39 -18.02 -7.42
C GLU A 251 8.82 -18.58 -7.22
N GLN A 252 9.06 -19.27 -6.09
CA GLN A 252 10.32 -19.96 -5.79
C GLN A 252 10.33 -21.43 -6.23
N GLY A 253 9.31 -21.91 -6.94
CA GLY A 253 9.21 -23.29 -7.43
C GLY A 253 8.83 -24.32 -6.36
N TYR A 254 8.39 -23.87 -5.18
CA TYR A 254 7.81 -24.71 -4.15
C TYR A 254 6.30 -24.90 -4.37
N SER A 255 5.83 -26.11 -4.13
CA SER A 255 4.45 -26.52 -4.33
C SER A 255 3.55 -26.13 -3.16
N GLN A 256 4.08 -26.17 -1.92
CA GLN A 256 3.37 -25.77 -0.70
C GLN A 256 4.33 -25.17 0.34
N ILE A 257 3.78 -24.65 1.44
CA ILE A 257 4.56 -24.09 2.55
C ILE A 257 4.48 -25.03 3.75
N LEU A 258 5.64 -25.36 4.31
CA LEU A 258 5.75 -26.01 5.61
C LEU A 258 5.90 -24.93 6.69
N TRP A 259 4.95 -24.88 7.62
CA TRP A 259 4.95 -23.87 8.66
C TRP A 259 5.83 -24.28 9.84
N LEU A 260 6.71 -23.37 10.23
CA LEU A 260 7.63 -23.54 11.34
C LEU A 260 7.23 -22.66 12.53
N LEU A 261 7.06 -23.26 13.71
CA LEU A 261 6.73 -22.56 14.94
C LEU A 261 7.97 -22.51 15.85
N PRO A 262 8.41 -21.34 16.32
CA PRO A 262 9.58 -21.26 17.20
C PRO A 262 9.31 -22.00 18.51
N THR A 263 10.30 -22.76 18.98
CA THR A 263 10.22 -23.56 20.22
C THR A 263 10.09 -22.70 21.48
N ASP A 264 10.67 -21.49 21.46
CA ASP A 264 10.52 -20.43 22.46
C ASP A 264 10.70 -19.01 21.88
N ALA A 265 10.68 -17.97 22.71
CA ALA A 265 10.79 -16.57 22.26
C ALA A 265 12.19 -16.17 21.71
N SER A 266 13.18 -17.05 21.86
CA SER A 266 14.59 -16.88 21.44
C SER A 266 15.03 -17.95 20.43
N ALA A 267 14.07 -18.70 19.88
CA ALA A 267 14.33 -20.03 19.36
C ALA A 267 15.39 -20.11 18.26
N GLU A 268 16.37 -20.99 18.47
CA GLU A 268 17.33 -21.45 17.47
C GLU A 268 16.81 -22.67 16.66
N ASP A 269 15.68 -23.25 17.08
CA ASP A 269 15.03 -24.40 16.44
C ASP A 269 13.51 -24.24 16.41
N TYR A 270 12.86 -24.90 15.46
CA TYR A 270 11.46 -24.69 15.13
C TYR A 270 10.70 -26.01 15.07
N PHE A 271 9.57 -26.07 15.77
CA PHE A 271 8.61 -27.14 15.62
C PHE A 271 7.99 -27.14 14.23
N VAL A 272 7.91 -28.34 13.67
CA VAL A 272 7.24 -28.63 12.42
C VAL A 272 5.77 -28.86 12.73
N THR A 273 4.88 -28.13 12.06
CA THR A 273 3.45 -28.16 12.38
C THR A 273 2.65 -28.85 11.28
N GLU A 274 2.38 -28.14 10.18
CA GLU A 274 1.59 -28.64 9.06
C GLU A 274 2.10 -28.08 7.72
N VAL A 275 1.67 -28.74 6.64
CA VAL A 275 1.89 -28.27 5.27
C VAL A 275 0.55 -27.84 4.69
N GLY A 276 0.33 -26.54 4.50
CA GLY A 276 -0.92 -26.03 3.95
C GLY A 276 -2.16 -26.46 4.78
N THR A 277 -3.03 -27.30 4.20
CA THR A 277 -4.19 -27.89 4.91
C THR A 277 -4.04 -29.39 5.19
N MET A 278 -2.85 -29.93 4.97
CA MET A 278 -2.52 -31.35 5.05
C MET A 278 -1.78 -31.65 6.35
N ASN A 279 -2.06 -32.81 6.93
CA ASN A 279 -1.36 -33.30 8.11
C ASN A 279 -0.04 -33.94 7.66
N LEU A 280 1.05 -33.67 8.38
CA LEU A 280 2.39 -34.16 8.05
C LEU A 280 2.73 -35.41 8.87
N PHE A 281 3.35 -36.39 8.21
CA PHE A 281 3.94 -37.58 8.82
C PHE A 281 5.40 -37.66 8.41
N VAL A 282 6.27 -38.00 9.36
CA VAL A 282 7.72 -38.13 9.17
C VAL A 282 8.12 -39.53 9.59
N ALA A 283 8.59 -40.34 8.64
CA ALA A 283 9.08 -41.69 8.88
C ALA A 283 10.61 -41.67 9.11
N LEU A 284 11.02 -42.04 10.31
CA LEU A 284 12.41 -42.07 10.77
C LEU A 284 12.85 -43.51 11.03
N ARG A 285 14.07 -43.85 10.65
CA ARG A 285 14.72 -45.11 11.02
C ARG A 285 15.53 -44.92 12.29
N ASN A 286 15.31 -45.77 13.29
CA ASN A 286 16.07 -45.80 14.53
C ASN A 286 16.63 -47.21 14.81
N SER A 287 17.33 -47.38 15.93
CA SER A 287 17.92 -48.67 16.33
C SER A 287 16.90 -49.76 16.67
N GLU A 288 15.62 -49.39 16.90
CA GLU A 288 14.54 -50.31 17.28
C GLU A 288 13.58 -50.65 16.12
N GLY A 289 13.59 -49.89 15.02
CA GLY A 289 12.70 -50.06 13.88
C GLY A 289 12.44 -48.77 13.10
N ILE A 290 11.21 -48.62 12.60
CA ILE A 290 10.73 -47.40 11.91
C ILE A 290 9.76 -46.68 12.84
N GLU A 291 10.00 -45.40 13.13
CA GLU A 291 9.06 -44.52 13.83
C GLU A 291 8.39 -43.58 12.85
N VAL A 292 7.06 -43.58 12.80
CA VAL A 292 6.27 -42.58 12.06
C VAL A 292 5.75 -41.56 13.05
N VAL A 293 6.37 -40.38 13.02
CA VAL A 293 6.05 -39.25 13.88
C VAL A 293 5.05 -38.34 13.17
N THR A 294 4.00 -37.91 13.87
CA THR A 294 3.15 -36.80 13.42
C THR A 294 2.97 -35.81 14.56
N PRO A 295 3.00 -34.49 14.29
CA PRO A 295 2.75 -33.49 15.33
C PRO A 295 1.38 -33.70 16.00
N PRO A 296 1.28 -33.51 17.33
CA PRO A 296 0.02 -33.60 18.06
C PRO A 296 -0.87 -32.43 17.68
N LEU A 297 -2.16 -32.71 17.52
CA LEU A 297 -3.15 -31.66 17.32
C LEU A 297 -3.58 -31.14 18.69
N SER A 298 -3.10 -29.96 19.06
CA SER A 298 -3.68 -29.19 20.17
C SER A 298 -4.96 -28.47 19.70
N ASP A 299 -5.76 -27.92 20.63
CA ASP A 299 -7.04 -27.21 20.37
C ASP A 299 -7.00 -26.15 19.25
N VAL A 300 -5.79 -25.80 18.83
CA VAL A 300 -5.39 -24.85 17.81
C VAL A 300 -5.64 -25.36 16.36
N ILE A 301 -5.69 -26.67 16.11
CA ILE A 301 -5.83 -27.20 14.74
C ILE A 301 -6.80 -28.39 14.71
N LEU A 302 -7.81 -28.35 13.82
CA LEU A 302 -8.79 -29.44 13.69
C LEU A 302 -8.18 -30.63 12.92
N PRO A 303 -8.32 -31.88 13.44
CA PRO A 303 -7.89 -33.07 12.72
C PRO A 303 -8.59 -33.15 11.36
N GLY A 304 -7.79 -33.27 10.31
CA GLY A 304 -8.33 -33.73 9.04
C GLY A 304 -8.84 -35.16 9.22
N ILE A 305 -10.04 -35.47 8.71
CA ILE A 305 -10.62 -36.83 8.80
C ILE A 305 -9.70 -37.91 8.19
N THR A 306 -8.84 -37.53 7.24
CA THR A 306 -7.80 -38.39 6.66
C THR A 306 -6.63 -38.66 7.60
N ARG A 307 -6.34 -37.77 8.56
CA ARG A 307 -5.31 -37.98 9.58
C ARG A 307 -5.68 -39.13 10.48
N ASP A 308 -6.88 -39.09 11.05
CA ASP A 308 -7.33 -40.09 12.02
C ASP A 308 -7.44 -41.46 11.37
N SER A 309 -7.83 -41.50 10.09
CA SER A 309 -7.76 -42.72 9.27
C SER A 309 -6.33 -43.21 9.05
N ALA A 310 -5.40 -42.34 8.67
CA ALA A 310 -4.00 -42.73 8.49
C ALA A 310 -3.42 -43.24 9.81
N LEU A 311 -3.69 -42.57 10.93
CA LEU A 311 -3.27 -43.02 12.26
C LEU A 311 -3.89 -44.37 12.65
N GLN A 312 -5.17 -44.58 12.37
CA GLN A 312 -5.83 -45.84 12.65
C GLN A 312 -5.21 -46.99 11.84
N VAL A 313 -4.92 -46.77 10.56
CA VAL A 313 -4.27 -47.76 9.69
C VAL A 313 -2.83 -48.02 10.13
N LEU A 314 -2.04 -46.96 10.36
CA LEU A 314 -0.65 -47.08 10.81
C LEU A 314 -0.56 -47.78 12.17
N LYS A 315 -1.46 -47.47 13.11
CA LYS A 315 -1.55 -48.15 14.43
C LYS A 315 -1.92 -49.63 14.30
N ALA A 316 -2.75 -50.00 13.33
CA ALA A 316 -3.08 -51.40 13.07
C ALA A 316 -1.88 -52.21 12.54
N GLU A 317 -0.93 -51.55 11.86
CA GLU A 317 0.25 -52.18 11.25
C GLU A 317 1.51 -52.18 12.17
N GLU A 318 1.46 -51.54 13.35
CA GLU A 318 2.59 -51.42 14.29
C GLU A 318 3.24 -52.77 14.62
N ALA A 319 2.43 -53.75 15.00
CA ALA A 319 2.88 -55.08 15.39
C ALA A 319 3.45 -55.90 14.22
N ARG A 320 3.01 -55.63 12.98
CA ARG A 320 3.34 -56.44 11.80
C ARG A 320 4.65 -56.01 11.15
N HIS A 321 5.02 -54.73 11.26
CA HIS A 321 6.13 -54.13 10.52
C HIS A 321 7.25 -53.52 11.40
N LYS A 322 7.26 -53.78 12.72
CA LYS A 322 8.16 -53.09 13.67
C LYS A 322 8.09 -51.56 13.51
N LEU A 323 6.87 -51.08 13.33
CA LEU A 323 6.53 -49.69 13.13
C LEU A 323 6.03 -49.13 14.46
N LYS A 324 6.48 -47.94 14.84
CA LYS A 324 5.97 -47.20 16.01
C LYS A 324 5.34 -45.90 15.54
N VAL A 325 4.07 -45.67 15.85
CA VAL A 325 3.36 -44.44 15.50
C VAL A 325 3.35 -43.52 16.71
N SER A 326 3.98 -42.35 16.61
CA SER A 326 4.08 -41.39 17.71
C SER A 326 3.42 -40.05 17.35
N GLU A 327 2.55 -39.59 18.24
CA GLU A 327 1.94 -38.25 18.16
C GLU A 327 2.70 -37.32 19.11
N ARG A 328 3.80 -36.73 18.64
CA ARG A 328 4.69 -35.84 19.42
C ARG A 328 5.25 -34.71 18.55
N ASP A 329 5.63 -33.62 19.20
CA ASP A 329 6.30 -32.52 18.52
C ASP A 329 7.63 -33.01 17.91
N ILE A 330 7.96 -32.48 16.74
CA ILE A 330 9.19 -32.76 15.98
C ILE A 330 9.75 -31.43 15.47
N THR A 331 11.06 -31.24 15.55
CA THR A 331 11.70 -29.99 15.10
C THR A 331 12.35 -30.10 13.73
N ILE A 332 12.57 -28.97 13.08
CA ILE A 332 13.21 -28.93 11.77
C ILE A 332 14.65 -29.43 11.84
N ASN A 333 15.37 -29.13 12.93
CA ASN A 333 16.73 -29.65 13.12
C ASN A 333 16.73 -31.17 13.33
N GLU A 334 15.73 -31.75 14.02
CA GLU A 334 15.60 -33.20 14.15
C GLU A 334 15.44 -33.87 12.76
N ILE A 335 14.63 -33.28 11.88
CA ILE A 335 14.45 -33.78 10.50
C ILE A 335 15.74 -33.62 9.68
N LEU A 336 16.39 -32.45 9.74
CA LEU A 336 17.62 -32.18 8.98
C LEU A 336 18.76 -33.10 9.43
N TRP A 337 18.90 -33.32 10.75
CA TRP A 337 19.89 -34.25 11.28
C TRP A 337 19.61 -35.69 10.86
N ALA A 338 18.34 -36.13 10.89
CA ALA A 338 17.97 -37.45 10.39
C ALA A 338 18.24 -37.60 8.89
N TYR A 339 18.04 -36.54 8.09
CA TYR A 339 18.38 -36.52 6.67
C TYR A 339 19.89 -36.64 6.43
N GLU A 340 20.69 -35.82 7.11
CA GLU A 340 22.16 -35.86 7.00
C GLU A 340 22.75 -37.20 7.45
N ALA A 341 22.15 -37.83 8.47
CA ALA A 341 22.54 -39.15 8.96
C ALA A 341 22.02 -40.32 8.10
N GLY A 342 21.21 -40.07 7.06
CA GLY A 342 20.61 -41.11 6.21
C GLY A 342 19.50 -41.92 6.90
N ASN A 343 18.95 -41.41 8.00
CA ASN A 343 17.91 -42.05 8.82
C ASN A 343 16.49 -41.55 8.52
N LEU A 344 16.33 -40.45 7.78
CA LEU A 344 15.03 -40.00 7.29
C LEU A 344 14.59 -40.87 6.10
N LEU A 345 13.51 -41.64 6.27
CA LEU A 345 13.00 -42.52 5.22
C LEU A 345 12.05 -41.80 4.28
N GLU A 346 11.06 -41.10 4.83
CA GLU A 346 10.06 -40.41 4.03
C GLU A 346 9.36 -39.32 4.84
N ILE A 347 8.92 -38.28 4.14
CA ILE A 347 7.98 -37.28 4.67
C ILE A 347 6.77 -37.29 3.74
N PHE A 348 5.60 -37.58 4.28
CA PHE A 348 4.38 -37.65 3.50
C PHE A 348 3.24 -36.93 4.19
N GLY A 349 2.27 -36.46 3.42
CA GLY A 349 1.12 -35.72 3.91
C GLY A 349 -0.19 -36.43 3.60
N SER A 350 -1.15 -36.41 4.53
CA SER A 350 -2.49 -36.93 4.26
C SER A 350 -3.47 -35.79 3.97
N SER A 351 -3.98 -35.77 2.74
CA SER A 351 -5.12 -34.94 2.33
C SER A 351 -6.25 -35.82 1.80
N GLY A 352 -7.46 -35.26 1.73
CA GLY A 352 -8.67 -35.93 1.24
C GLY A 352 -8.60 -36.55 -0.17
N GLY A 353 -7.49 -36.40 -0.91
CA GLY A 353 -7.32 -36.93 -2.27
C GLY A 353 -6.16 -37.88 -2.50
N GLY A 354 -5.23 -38.08 -1.55
CA GLY A 354 -3.92 -38.70 -1.82
C GLY A 354 -3.86 -40.22 -1.81
N LEU A 355 -4.67 -40.93 -1.02
CA LEU A 355 -4.54 -42.39 -0.80
C LEU A 355 -4.98 -43.27 -1.99
N ALA A 356 -5.00 -42.73 -3.21
CA ALA A 356 -5.53 -43.39 -4.41
C ALA A 356 -4.53 -43.58 -5.56
N VAL A 357 -3.27 -43.13 -5.46
CA VAL A 357 -2.40 -42.95 -6.66
C VAL A 357 -0.89 -43.31 -6.52
N GLU A 358 -0.46 -44.13 -5.56
CA GLU A 358 0.97 -44.25 -5.19
C GLU A 358 1.76 -45.19 -6.11
N GLU A 359 2.05 -44.75 -7.33
CA GLU A 359 3.05 -45.35 -8.22
C GLU A 359 3.66 -44.26 -9.11
N ALA A 360 4.99 -44.25 -9.21
CA ALA A 360 5.83 -43.57 -10.22
C ALA A 360 6.45 -42.16 -9.96
N ALA A 361 7.63 -42.20 -9.32
CA ALA A 361 8.95 -41.78 -9.87
C ALA A 361 9.41 -40.30 -9.96
N GLN A 362 10.75 -40.18 -9.88
CA GLN A 362 11.65 -39.07 -9.49
C GLN A 362 12.45 -38.43 -10.68
N PRO A 363 13.36 -37.43 -10.46
CA PRO A 363 13.68 -36.29 -11.37
C PRO A 363 15.15 -36.20 -11.87
N GLN A 364 15.55 -35.10 -12.56
CA GLN A 364 16.89 -34.41 -12.51
C GLN A 364 16.90 -33.12 -13.40
N VAL A 365 17.27 -31.90 -12.94
CA VAL A 365 18.57 -31.18 -12.74
C VAL A 365 19.31 -30.68 -14.00
N GLY A 366 19.70 -29.39 -14.03
CA GLY A 366 20.77 -28.84 -14.90
C GLY A 366 20.81 -27.31 -15.03
N SER A 367 21.99 -26.69 -14.87
CA SER A 367 22.27 -25.29 -14.49
C SER A 367 22.72 -24.31 -15.61
N ALA A 368 22.92 -23.04 -15.21
CA ALA A 368 23.18 -21.81 -15.98
C ALA A 368 24.67 -21.39 -16.13
N CYS A 369 24.93 -20.27 -16.85
CA CYS A 369 26.22 -19.54 -16.91
C CYS A 369 26.09 -17.98 -17.03
N GLU A 370 27.06 -17.27 -16.42
CA GLU A 370 27.78 -16.00 -16.80
C GLU A 370 27.06 -14.62 -17.00
N VAL A 371 27.63 -13.39 -16.92
CA VAL A 371 28.71 -12.64 -16.18
C VAL A 371 28.81 -11.16 -16.74
N LEU A 372 29.06 -10.11 -15.89
CA LEU A 372 29.73 -8.74 -16.09
C LEU A 372 29.05 -7.31 -16.15
N PHE A 373 29.65 -6.39 -15.31
CA PHE A 373 29.92 -4.89 -15.30
C PHE A 373 28.79 -3.81 -15.38
N ASP A 374 28.90 -2.51 -14.97
CA ASP A 374 29.46 -1.65 -13.87
C ASP A 374 29.16 -0.15 -14.19
N ARG A 375 28.90 0.69 -13.16
CA ARG A 375 29.33 2.12 -12.97
C ARG A 375 28.37 2.92 -12.08
N ALA A 376 28.77 3.13 -10.82
CA ALA A 376 28.50 4.33 -10.01
C ALA A 376 29.41 4.35 -8.76
N ARG A 377 30.72 4.45 -9.00
CA ARG A 377 31.77 4.69 -8.00
C ARG A 377 32.03 6.20 -8.02
N THR A 378 31.95 6.95 -6.92
CA THR A 378 32.87 8.09 -6.59
C THR A 378 32.47 8.86 -5.31
N VAL A 379 31.20 8.92 -4.89
CA VAL A 379 30.80 9.93 -3.86
C VAL A 379 31.11 9.53 -2.40
N THR A 380 31.18 8.24 -2.05
CA THR A 380 31.28 7.79 -0.64
C THR A 380 32.70 7.88 -0.03
N VAL A 381 33.74 7.92 -0.86
CA VAL A 381 35.14 7.82 -0.38
C VAL A 381 35.64 9.13 0.24
N ILE A 382 35.10 10.27 -0.19
CA ILE A 382 35.58 11.58 0.27
C ILE A 382 35.12 11.87 1.71
N CYS A 383 33.89 11.50 2.08
CA CYS A 383 33.34 11.78 3.42
C CYS A 383 34.03 10.97 4.54
N LEU A 384 34.49 9.74 4.26
CA LEU A 384 35.12 8.90 5.27
C LEU A 384 36.54 9.40 5.64
N ILE A 385 37.27 9.91 4.65
CA ILE A 385 38.64 10.41 4.83
C ILE A 385 38.63 11.70 5.66
N THR A 386 37.66 12.60 5.45
CA THR A 386 37.55 13.85 6.22
C THR A 386 37.23 13.59 7.69
N THR A 387 36.40 12.57 7.98
CA THR A 387 35.99 12.23 9.35
C THR A 387 37.14 11.61 10.15
N CYS A 388 37.96 10.76 9.52
CA CYS A 388 39.15 10.18 10.15
C CYS A 388 40.25 11.23 10.41
N LEU A 389 40.43 12.20 9.50
CA LEU A 389 41.40 13.29 9.68
C LEU A 389 41.03 14.22 10.86
N LEU A 390 39.75 14.54 11.02
CA LEU A 390 39.26 15.39 12.11
C LEU A 390 39.35 14.72 13.48
N ALA A 391 39.08 13.41 13.56
CA ALA A 391 39.26 12.63 14.80
C ALA A 391 40.74 12.57 15.23
N THR A 392 41.66 12.50 14.27
CA THR A 392 43.11 12.46 14.52
C THR A 392 43.64 13.79 15.05
N VAL A 393 43.11 14.92 14.54
CA VAL A 393 43.46 16.27 15.03
C VAL A 393 42.90 16.54 16.44
N ALA A 394 41.69 16.04 16.74
CA ALA A 394 41.12 16.14 18.09
C ALA A 394 41.92 15.31 19.12
N LEU A 395 42.39 14.11 18.73
CA LEU A 395 43.24 13.25 19.57
C LEU A 395 44.64 13.82 19.80
N TRP A 396 45.20 14.56 18.84
CA TRP A 396 46.51 15.22 19.00
C TRP A 396 46.49 16.31 20.09
N ARG A 397 45.37 17.03 20.25
CA ARG A 397 45.18 18.03 21.31
C ARG A 397 44.93 17.45 22.70
N VAL A 398 44.36 16.24 22.79
CA VAL A 398 44.14 15.55 24.07
C VAL A 398 45.43 14.89 24.57
N ARG A 399 46.29 14.41 23.66
CA ARG A 399 47.59 13.80 24.00
C ARG A 399 48.62 14.81 24.54
N SER A 400 48.46 16.11 24.28
CA SER A 400 49.32 17.16 24.87
C SER A 400 49.06 17.43 26.35
N LEU A 401 48.02 16.84 26.94
CA LEU A 401 47.79 16.83 28.39
C LEU A 401 48.42 15.55 28.96
N HIS A 402 49.59 15.66 29.58
CA HIS A 402 50.27 14.54 30.25
C HIS A 402 49.38 14.00 31.39
N PHE A 403 48.92 12.76 31.25
CA PHE A 403 48.34 11.98 32.36
C PHE A 403 49.22 10.75 32.59
N GLU A 404 49.99 10.75 33.67
CA GLU A 404 50.62 9.56 34.21
C GLU A 404 49.53 8.66 34.83
N VAL A 405 49.47 7.40 34.38
CA VAL A 405 48.63 6.37 34.98
C VAL A 405 49.49 5.62 36.00
N PRO A 406 49.10 5.52 37.29
CA PRO A 406 49.87 4.76 38.25
C PRO A 406 49.79 3.25 37.96
N ALA A 407 50.94 2.58 38.00
CA ALA A 407 51.04 1.13 37.83
C ALA A 407 50.47 0.38 39.05
N TYR A 408 49.67 -0.65 38.79
CA TYR A 408 49.13 -1.58 39.77
C TYR A 408 50.27 -2.41 40.42
N ARG A 409 50.45 -2.31 41.75
CA ARG A 409 51.33 -3.20 42.54
C ARG A 409 50.49 -4.29 43.22
N SER A 410 51.03 -5.51 43.24
CA SER A 410 50.45 -6.75 43.79
C SER A 410 50.00 -6.65 45.26
N PRO A 411 48.98 -7.40 45.70
CA PRO A 411 48.48 -7.35 47.08
C PRO A 411 49.40 -8.15 48.01
N GLY A 412 50.01 -7.46 48.97
CA GLY A 412 50.73 -8.06 50.07
C GLY A 412 50.85 -7.06 51.23
N THR A 413 50.32 -7.47 52.37
CA THR A 413 50.36 -6.83 53.71
C THR A 413 49.32 -5.74 54.00
N ALA A 414 48.75 -5.88 55.20
CA ALA A 414 47.58 -5.21 55.73
C ALA A 414 47.89 -3.81 56.27
N GLY A 415 46.86 -2.96 56.29
CA GLY A 415 46.83 -1.71 57.04
C GLY A 415 46.39 -0.53 56.19
N ASP A 416 45.34 0.14 56.68
CA ASP A 416 44.87 1.48 56.35
C ASP A 416 43.80 1.65 55.25
N ASP A 417 42.67 2.19 55.71
CA ASP A 417 41.59 2.79 54.95
C ASP A 417 42.13 3.89 54.03
N GLU A 418 42.08 3.67 52.71
CA GLU A 418 42.10 4.76 51.73
C GLU A 418 40.86 4.68 50.84
N ASP A 419 40.08 5.76 50.91
CA ASP A 419 38.94 6.08 50.07
C ASP A 419 39.22 5.76 48.58
N PHE A 420 38.39 4.88 48.01
CA PHE A 420 38.33 4.69 46.57
C PHE A 420 37.92 6.01 45.91
N THR A 421 38.91 6.73 45.39
CA THR A 421 38.77 8.03 44.77
C THR A 421 37.75 7.98 43.63
N ILE A 422 36.63 8.64 43.89
CA ILE A 422 35.64 9.10 42.93
C ILE A 422 36.36 9.75 41.75
N LEU A 423 36.02 9.36 40.52
CA LEU A 423 36.38 10.12 39.30
C LEU A 423 36.06 11.59 39.56
N LYS A 424 37.07 12.47 39.57
CA LYS A 424 36.91 13.90 39.87
C LYS A 424 35.74 14.52 39.07
N PRO A 425 35.00 15.49 39.66
CA PRO A 425 33.92 16.23 38.98
C PRO A 425 34.37 16.92 37.67
N ASP A 426 35.67 17.08 37.48
CA ASP A 426 36.28 17.57 36.24
C ASP A 426 35.91 16.69 35.03
N ILE A 427 35.78 15.37 35.16
CA ILE A 427 35.44 14.48 34.03
C ILE A 427 33.98 14.66 33.58
N ILE A 428 33.08 15.02 34.49
CA ILE A 428 31.69 15.37 34.16
C ILE A 428 31.66 16.71 33.43
N ILE A 429 32.45 17.69 33.86
CA ILE A 429 32.58 19.00 33.20
C ILE A 429 33.21 18.85 31.80
N TYR A 430 34.27 18.07 31.65
CA TYR A 430 34.89 17.79 30.34
C TYR A 430 33.98 16.96 29.43
N SER A 431 33.17 16.04 29.95
CA SER A 431 32.16 15.33 29.17
C SER A 431 31.02 16.25 28.71
N THR A 432 30.66 17.25 29.52
CA THR A 432 29.63 18.24 29.18
C THR A 432 30.13 19.24 28.13
N ILE A 433 31.38 19.71 28.25
CA ILE A 433 32.03 20.56 27.26
C ILE A 433 32.27 19.80 25.94
N ALA A 434 32.64 18.52 26.02
CA ALA A 434 32.76 17.65 24.84
C ALA A 434 31.41 17.42 24.16
N VAL A 435 30.30 17.29 24.90
CA VAL A 435 28.94 17.17 24.37
C VAL A 435 28.48 18.45 23.67
N ILE A 436 28.79 19.64 24.22
CA ILE A 436 28.50 20.94 23.58
C ILE A 436 29.35 21.14 22.31
N GLY A 437 30.64 20.77 22.36
CA GLY A 437 31.53 20.78 21.19
C GLY A 437 31.09 19.78 20.11
N LEU A 438 30.65 18.58 20.49
CA LEU A 438 30.07 17.58 19.58
C LEU A 438 28.77 18.07 18.96
N ALA A 439 27.91 18.77 19.71
CA ALA A 439 26.67 19.33 19.19
C ALA A 439 26.94 20.33 18.07
N ALA A 440 27.91 21.24 18.25
CA ALA A 440 28.33 22.18 17.21
C ALA A 440 28.94 21.49 15.98
N LEU A 441 29.79 20.48 16.18
CA LEU A 441 30.43 19.71 15.10
C LEU A 441 29.44 18.78 14.35
N THR A 442 28.45 18.21 15.03
CA THR A 442 27.41 17.35 14.42
C THR A 442 26.43 18.16 13.58
N ILE A 443 26.06 19.37 14.04
CA ILE A 443 25.25 20.32 13.25
C ILE A 443 26.04 20.77 12.01
N ALA A 444 27.32 21.13 12.16
CA ALA A 444 28.17 21.52 11.03
C ALA A 444 28.38 20.37 10.03
N GLY A 445 28.59 19.14 10.51
CA GLY A 445 28.75 17.95 9.69
C GLY A 445 27.48 17.58 8.93
N PHE A 446 26.30 17.67 9.56
CA PHE A 446 25.03 17.45 8.88
C PHE A 446 24.75 18.53 7.81
N VAL A 447 25.01 19.81 8.12
CA VAL A 447 24.89 20.92 7.14
C VAL A 447 25.84 20.73 5.96
N PHE A 448 27.04 20.21 6.20
CA PHE A 448 28.02 19.89 5.15
C PHE A 448 27.57 18.69 4.29
N ILE A 449 27.08 17.60 4.91
CA ILE A 449 26.55 16.43 4.21
C ILE A 449 25.30 16.79 3.39
N ALA A 450 24.40 17.61 3.94
CA ALA A 450 23.24 18.14 3.24
C ALA A 450 23.65 19.02 2.05
N LYS A 451 24.68 19.87 2.19
CA LYS A 451 25.25 20.66 1.10
C LYS A 451 25.93 19.82 0.01
N CYS A 452 26.51 18.67 0.35
CA CYS A 452 27.19 17.79 -0.61
C CYS A 452 26.25 16.82 -1.34
N LEU A 453 25.11 16.46 -0.75
CA LEU A 453 24.15 15.49 -1.32
C LEU A 453 22.97 16.14 -2.06
N LEU A 454 22.66 17.40 -1.78
CA LEU A 454 21.63 18.15 -2.50
C LEU A 454 22.26 18.88 -3.70
N PRO A 455 21.94 18.52 -4.96
CA PRO A 455 22.42 19.25 -6.11
C PRO A 455 21.73 20.63 -6.19
N SER A 456 22.53 21.64 -6.49
CA SER A 456 22.22 23.07 -6.69
C SER A 456 22.20 23.97 -5.44
N SER A 457 22.63 25.21 -5.67
CA SER A 457 22.87 26.30 -4.71
C SER A 457 21.63 26.85 -4.00
N SER A 458 20.43 26.30 -4.23
CA SER A 458 19.15 26.81 -3.68
C SER A 458 18.40 25.83 -2.77
N GLY A 459 18.72 24.53 -2.74
CA GLY A 459 17.96 23.52 -1.99
C GLY A 459 18.00 23.70 -0.47
N VAL A 460 19.18 23.53 0.16
CA VAL A 460 19.33 23.53 1.64
C VAL A 460 18.84 24.82 2.29
N GLY A 461 19.11 25.97 1.65
CA GLY A 461 18.65 27.28 2.16
C GLY A 461 17.13 27.39 2.17
N ARG A 462 16.47 26.89 1.11
CA ARG A 462 15.01 26.86 1.01
C ARG A 462 14.39 25.84 1.98
N PHE A 463 15.02 24.67 2.14
CA PHE A 463 14.64 23.67 3.16
C PHE A 463 14.64 24.27 4.57
N ILE A 464 15.69 25.00 4.94
CA ILE A 464 15.78 25.66 6.25
C ILE A 464 14.74 26.78 6.36
N ARG A 465 14.46 27.50 5.28
CA ARG A 465 13.43 28.56 5.26
C ARG A 465 12.03 28.00 5.51
N VAL A 466 11.69 26.87 4.89
CA VAL A 466 10.39 26.19 5.10
C VAL A 466 10.21 25.74 6.56
N ALA A 467 11.28 25.25 7.19
CA ALA A 467 11.27 24.78 8.58
C ALA A 467 11.47 25.91 9.62
N SER A 468 11.81 27.13 9.19
CA SER A 468 12.15 28.24 10.09
C SER A 468 11.04 28.64 11.08
N PRO A 469 9.74 28.61 10.73
CA PRO A 469 8.68 28.98 11.69
C PRO A 469 8.57 27.98 12.85
N GLU A 470 9.03 26.75 12.65
CA GLU A 470 9.01 25.67 13.63
C GLU A 470 10.33 25.55 14.43
N ILE A 471 11.21 26.56 14.37
CA ILE A 471 12.56 26.49 14.96
C ILE A 471 12.56 26.15 16.45
N ILE A 472 11.56 26.63 17.21
CA ILE A 472 11.42 26.33 18.65
C ILE A 472 11.19 24.83 18.89
N LEU A 473 10.32 24.20 18.09
CA LEU A 473 10.04 22.77 18.18
C LEU A 473 11.27 21.94 17.77
N TYR A 474 11.99 22.39 16.74
CA TYR A 474 13.26 21.79 16.35
C TYR A 474 14.31 21.90 17.46
N SER A 475 14.47 23.07 18.08
CA SER A 475 15.41 23.28 19.18
C SER A 475 15.06 22.39 20.38
N CYS A 476 13.79 22.30 20.76
CA CYS A 476 13.31 21.41 21.82
C CYS A 476 13.60 19.93 21.48
N GLY A 477 13.28 19.51 20.25
CA GLY A 477 13.52 18.16 19.77
C GLY A 477 15.01 17.80 19.75
N MET A 478 15.87 18.72 19.33
CA MET A 478 17.33 18.55 19.33
C MET A 478 17.90 18.49 20.76
N ALA A 479 17.43 19.34 21.67
CA ALA A 479 17.84 19.28 23.07
C ALA A 479 17.49 17.92 23.70
N CYS A 480 16.27 17.43 23.48
CA CYS A 480 15.84 16.10 23.91
C CYS A 480 16.66 15.00 23.24
N LEU A 481 17.02 15.14 21.96
CA LEU A 481 17.87 14.18 21.25
C LEU A 481 19.25 14.05 21.91
N TYR A 482 19.91 15.15 22.20
CA TYR A 482 21.23 15.13 22.84
C TYR A 482 21.15 14.58 24.27
N ALA A 483 20.12 14.93 25.03
CA ALA A 483 19.88 14.38 26.36
C ALA A 483 19.67 12.86 26.32
N ALA A 484 18.85 12.37 25.39
CA ALA A 484 18.64 10.93 25.17
C ALA A 484 19.95 10.23 24.76
N ALA A 485 20.72 10.80 23.83
CA ALA A 485 21.99 10.25 23.39
C ALA A 485 23.01 10.15 24.54
N ALA A 486 23.12 11.20 25.38
CA ALA A 486 23.99 11.21 26.54
C ALA A 486 23.59 10.13 27.57
N THR A 487 22.30 10.01 27.90
CA THR A 487 21.82 8.97 28.82
C THR A 487 22.03 7.55 28.27
N ASN A 488 21.87 7.33 26.96
CA ASN A 488 22.15 6.04 26.33
C ASN A 488 23.65 5.69 26.34
N LEU A 489 24.53 6.67 26.18
CA LEU A 489 25.98 6.48 26.31
C LEU A 489 26.42 6.25 27.76
N ALA A 490 25.62 6.58 28.77
CA ALA A 490 25.95 6.26 30.17
C ALA A 490 25.70 4.77 30.51
N MET A 491 24.77 4.10 29.81
CA MET A 491 24.30 2.75 30.16
C MET A 491 25.38 1.66 30.16
N PRO A 492 26.23 1.53 29.12
CA PRO A 492 27.22 0.45 29.07
C PRO A 492 28.18 0.46 30.26
N ARG A 493 28.52 1.64 30.78
CA ARG A 493 29.35 1.81 31.98
C ARG A 493 28.67 1.25 33.23
N LEU A 494 27.38 1.52 33.42
CA LEU A 494 26.62 1.03 34.59
C LEU A 494 26.49 -0.51 34.56
N PHE A 495 26.29 -1.09 33.38
CA PHE A 495 26.35 -2.55 33.21
C PHE A 495 27.71 -3.11 33.61
N GLY A 496 28.81 -2.46 33.20
CA GLY A 496 30.15 -2.85 33.62
C GLY A 496 30.37 -2.75 35.13
N ALA A 497 29.86 -1.71 35.78
CA ALA A 497 29.98 -1.53 37.23
C ALA A 497 29.30 -2.66 38.00
N ILE A 498 28.11 -3.08 37.56
CA ILE A 498 27.38 -4.23 38.13
C ILE A 498 28.18 -5.53 37.96
N ILE A 499 28.76 -5.76 36.77
CA ILE A 499 29.57 -6.95 36.50
C ILE A 499 30.82 -6.97 37.39
N ASN A 500 31.51 -5.84 37.53
CA ASN A 500 32.68 -5.73 38.42
C ASN A 500 32.34 -6.09 39.87
N LEU A 501 31.18 -5.67 40.36
CA LEU A 501 30.74 -5.95 41.73
C LEU A 501 30.50 -7.45 42.00
N VAL A 502 30.10 -8.21 40.97
CA VAL A 502 29.86 -9.65 41.06
C VAL A 502 31.13 -10.47 40.81
N SER A 503 31.94 -10.06 39.83
CA SER A 503 33.06 -10.85 39.33
C SER A 503 34.38 -10.65 40.08
N VAL A 504 34.56 -9.54 40.80
CA VAL A 504 35.82 -9.23 41.49
C VAL A 504 35.68 -9.54 42.99
N PRO A 505 36.58 -10.38 43.56
CA PRO A 505 36.63 -10.60 45.00
C PRO A 505 36.87 -9.28 45.74
N SER A 506 36.01 -8.95 46.69
CA SER A 506 36.11 -7.72 47.49
C SER A 506 35.81 -8.02 48.96
N ALA A 507 36.47 -7.26 49.84
CA ALA A 507 36.35 -7.37 51.30
C ALA A 507 34.98 -6.88 51.85
N MET A 508 34.10 -6.40 50.98
CA MET A 508 32.76 -5.92 51.35
C MET A 508 31.89 -7.05 51.91
N THR A 509 31.14 -6.74 52.95
CA THR A 509 30.12 -7.63 53.49
C THR A 509 29.01 -7.89 52.46
N PRO A 510 28.28 -9.01 52.55
CA PRO A 510 27.14 -9.29 51.66
C PRO A 510 26.08 -8.17 51.66
N LEU A 511 25.93 -7.46 52.79
CA LEU A 511 24.98 -6.36 52.95
C LEU A 511 25.42 -5.12 52.14
N GLU A 512 26.70 -4.77 52.22
CA GLU A 512 27.29 -3.66 51.46
C GLU A 512 27.28 -3.92 49.95
N LYS A 513 27.60 -5.16 49.53
CA LYS A 513 27.51 -5.57 48.11
C LYS A 513 26.09 -5.40 47.58
N ARG A 514 25.08 -5.79 48.37
CA ARG A 514 23.66 -5.65 48.00
C ARG A 514 23.21 -4.19 47.96
N ALA A 515 23.66 -3.36 48.90
CA ALA A 515 23.37 -1.92 48.90
C ALA A 515 23.95 -1.23 47.66
N ARG A 516 25.20 -1.53 47.30
CA ARG A 516 25.84 -0.96 46.11
C ARG A 516 25.23 -1.48 44.80
N LEU A 517 24.88 -2.77 44.73
CA LEU A 517 24.13 -3.33 43.60
C LEU A 517 22.79 -2.62 43.40
N ASN A 518 22.02 -2.40 44.48
CA ASN A 518 20.75 -1.70 44.42
C ASN A 518 20.92 -0.25 43.93
N ARG A 519 21.99 0.44 44.34
CA ARG A 519 22.31 1.79 43.87
C ARG A 519 22.60 1.82 42.37
N GLU A 520 23.51 0.97 41.88
CA GLU A 520 23.86 0.90 40.46
C GLU A 520 22.65 0.50 39.60
N ALA A 521 21.81 -0.42 40.10
CA ALA A 521 20.56 -0.80 39.44
C ALA A 521 19.52 0.33 39.41
N LEU A 522 19.44 1.14 40.47
CA LEU A 522 18.57 2.32 40.52
C LEU A 522 19.07 3.41 39.57
N GLU A 523 20.38 3.67 39.52
CA GLU A 523 20.99 4.62 38.57
C GLU A 523 20.73 4.17 37.12
N LEU A 524 20.87 2.87 36.83
CA LEU A 524 20.51 2.30 35.53
C LEU A 524 19.03 2.50 35.19
N LEU A 525 18.13 2.25 36.14
CA LEU A 525 16.69 2.46 35.94
C LEU A 525 16.37 3.94 35.68
N VAL A 526 16.98 4.86 36.44
CA VAL A 526 16.81 6.31 36.26
C VAL A 526 17.30 6.75 34.88
N CYS A 527 18.49 6.32 34.46
CA CYS A 527 18.99 6.60 33.12
C CYS A 527 18.04 6.06 32.03
N LEU A 528 17.36 4.94 32.26
CA LEU A 528 16.49 4.29 31.27
C LEU A 528 15.18 5.06 31.14
N VAL A 529 14.61 5.46 32.27
CA VAL A 529 13.42 6.32 32.32
C VAL A 529 13.72 7.67 31.66
N LEU A 530 14.83 8.33 31.99
CA LEU A 530 15.22 9.60 31.40
C LEU A 530 15.48 9.47 29.89
N SER A 531 16.20 8.44 29.44
CA SER A 531 16.47 8.19 28.02
C SER A 531 15.17 8.04 27.21
N ASN A 532 14.21 7.27 27.73
CA ASN A 532 12.93 7.07 27.06
C ASN A 532 12.05 8.33 27.11
N LEU A 533 12.07 9.08 28.23
CA LEU A 533 11.35 10.35 28.34
C LEU A 533 11.86 11.37 27.32
N PHE A 534 13.18 11.56 27.22
CA PHE A 534 13.78 12.44 26.23
C PHE A 534 13.58 11.92 24.80
N SER A 535 13.64 10.61 24.58
CA SER A 535 13.32 10.03 23.27
C SER A 535 11.88 10.29 22.84
N GLY A 536 10.93 10.24 23.79
CA GLY A 536 9.53 10.60 23.58
C GLY A 536 9.35 12.09 23.31
N GLY A 537 9.98 12.97 24.09
CA GLY A 537 9.96 14.43 23.89
C GLY A 537 10.54 14.86 22.53
N ARG A 538 11.63 14.21 22.10
CA ARG A 538 12.21 14.34 20.76
C ARG A 538 11.21 13.94 19.68
N ALA A 539 10.60 12.76 19.81
CA ALA A 539 9.64 12.26 18.84
C ALA A 539 8.43 13.20 18.72
N ALA A 540 7.81 13.58 19.85
CA ALA A 540 6.66 14.48 19.87
C ALA A 540 6.96 15.85 19.24
N SER A 541 8.10 16.46 19.59
CA SER A 541 8.46 17.79 19.09
C SER A 541 8.76 17.80 17.59
N LEU A 542 9.53 16.82 17.10
CA LEU A 542 9.89 16.74 15.68
C LEU A 542 8.70 16.29 14.82
N SER A 543 7.88 15.34 15.29
CA SER A 543 6.66 14.94 14.57
C SER A 543 5.67 16.09 14.47
N ALA A 544 5.45 16.86 15.55
CA ALA A 544 4.58 18.04 15.52
C ALA A 544 5.09 19.12 14.55
N ALA A 545 6.41 19.34 14.47
CA ALA A 545 7.00 20.24 13.48
C ALA A 545 6.76 19.72 12.04
N GLY A 546 6.94 18.41 11.81
CA GLY A 546 6.69 17.77 10.52
C GLY A 546 5.26 17.95 10.02
N GLU A 547 4.27 17.70 10.86
CA GLU A 547 2.85 17.85 10.50
C GLU A 547 2.50 19.29 10.08
N ARG A 548 3.07 20.29 10.77
CA ARG A 548 2.88 21.71 10.42
C ARG A 548 3.51 22.05 9.07
N ILE A 549 4.71 21.53 8.80
CA ILE A 549 5.41 21.73 7.52
C ILE A 549 4.62 21.10 6.38
N VAL A 550 4.14 19.86 6.52
CA VAL A 550 3.35 19.19 5.49
C VAL A 550 2.04 19.91 5.21
N ALA A 551 1.33 20.33 6.26
CA ALA A 551 0.09 21.07 6.08
C ALA A 551 0.32 22.39 5.31
N ARG A 552 1.44 23.09 5.55
CA ARG A 552 1.81 24.31 4.82
C ARG A 552 2.19 24.00 3.37
N LEU A 553 3.09 23.04 3.15
CA LEU A 553 3.56 22.67 1.81
C LEU A 553 2.42 22.16 0.93
N ARG A 554 1.49 21.36 1.45
CA ARG A 554 0.32 20.90 0.69
C ARG A 554 -0.58 22.05 0.29
N LYS A 555 -0.80 23.04 1.17
CA LYS A 555 -1.60 24.24 0.87
C LYS A 555 -0.93 25.10 -0.20
N GLU A 556 0.36 25.36 -0.07
CA GLU A 556 1.14 26.14 -1.04
C GLU A 556 1.21 25.45 -2.40
N LEU A 557 1.57 24.16 -2.42
CA LEU A 557 1.64 23.37 -3.65
C LEU A 557 0.27 23.29 -4.34
N PHE A 558 -0.81 22.97 -3.62
CA PHE A 558 -2.15 22.90 -4.22
C PHE A 558 -2.60 24.26 -4.75
N SER A 559 -2.38 25.34 -3.99
CA SER A 559 -2.69 26.70 -4.43
C SER A 559 -1.91 27.09 -5.68
N ASN A 560 -0.63 26.72 -5.78
CA ASN A 560 0.19 27.06 -6.95
C ASN A 560 -0.11 26.18 -8.15
N LEU A 561 -0.44 24.90 -7.96
CA LEU A 561 -0.92 24.04 -9.03
C LEU A 561 -2.17 24.65 -9.68
N LEU A 562 -3.20 25.01 -8.90
CA LEU A 562 -4.44 25.60 -9.43
C LEU A 562 -4.26 26.90 -10.24
N ARG A 563 -3.11 27.59 -10.10
CA ARG A 563 -2.81 28.83 -10.83
C ARG A 563 -2.09 28.59 -12.16
N GLN A 564 -1.63 27.38 -12.44
CA GLN A 564 -0.88 27.06 -13.65
C GLN A 564 -1.76 27.07 -14.90
N GLU A 565 -1.16 27.33 -16.06
CA GLU A 565 -1.83 27.27 -17.35
C GLU A 565 -2.30 25.85 -17.72
N VAL A 566 -3.36 25.76 -18.54
CA VAL A 566 -3.93 24.48 -18.99
C VAL A 566 -2.91 23.65 -19.77
N ALA A 567 -2.01 24.29 -20.51
CA ALA A 567 -0.92 23.61 -21.24
C ALA A 567 -0.06 22.68 -20.36
N MET A 568 0.15 23.04 -19.08
CA MET A 568 0.84 22.16 -18.13
C MET A 568 0.11 20.82 -17.93
N TYR A 569 -1.22 20.87 -17.87
CA TYR A 569 -2.07 19.73 -17.59
C TYR A 569 -2.29 18.82 -18.81
N ASP A 570 -2.03 19.34 -20.01
CA ASP A 570 -1.97 18.52 -21.22
C ASP A 570 -0.72 17.63 -21.26
N GLU A 571 0.37 18.09 -20.63
CA GLU A 571 1.64 17.36 -20.55
C GLU A 571 1.70 16.41 -19.35
N ILE A 572 1.19 16.85 -18.19
CA ILE A 572 1.34 16.14 -16.92
C ILE A 572 0.03 15.49 -16.51
N LYS A 573 0.07 14.18 -16.28
CA LYS A 573 -1.10 13.40 -15.85
C LYS A 573 -1.56 13.82 -14.45
N SER A 574 -2.87 13.92 -14.24
CA SER A 574 -3.48 14.25 -12.94
C SER A 574 -3.08 13.30 -11.80
N GLY A 575 -2.91 12.01 -12.10
CA GLY A 575 -2.43 11.01 -11.14
C GLY A 575 -1.02 11.30 -10.63
N GLU A 576 -0.16 11.84 -11.49
CA GLU A 576 1.20 12.23 -11.11
C GLU A 576 1.18 13.43 -10.14
N LEU A 577 0.38 14.46 -10.42
CA LEU A 577 0.20 15.61 -9.53
C LEU A 577 -0.37 15.19 -8.16
N THR A 578 -1.32 14.26 -8.16
CA THR A 578 -1.93 13.73 -6.92
C THR A 578 -0.90 12.95 -6.10
N SER A 579 -0.07 12.12 -6.74
CA SER A 579 1.03 11.42 -6.07
C SER A 579 2.03 12.40 -5.47
N ARG A 580 2.39 13.46 -6.20
CA ARG A 580 3.32 14.49 -5.69
C ARG A 580 2.74 15.23 -4.46
N LEU A 581 1.46 15.57 -4.48
CA LEU A 581 0.79 16.24 -3.36
C LEU A 581 0.71 15.35 -2.10
N SER A 582 0.59 14.04 -2.28
CA SER A 582 0.45 13.09 -1.17
C SER A 582 1.79 12.48 -0.74
N ASN A 583 2.45 11.73 -1.61
CA ASN A 583 3.64 10.92 -1.33
C ASN A 583 4.90 11.78 -1.22
N ASP A 584 5.22 12.58 -2.23
CA ASP A 584 6.50 13.31 -2.28
C ASP A 584 6.63 14.35 -1.14
N VAL A 585 5.52 15.02 -0.80
CA VAL A 585 5.49 15.93 0.37
C VAL A 585 5.69 15.16 1.69
N THR A 586 5.20 13.92 1.79
CA THR A 586 5.42 13.07 2.98
C THR A 586 6.86 12.57 3.04
N THR A 587 7.46 12.17 1.93
CA THR A 587 8.90 11.82 1.86
C THR A 587 9.78 12.99 2.31
N LEU A 588 9.41 14.22 1.91
CA LEU A 588 10.06 15.45 2.34
C LEU A 588 9.90 15.67 3.86
N GLN A 589 8.73 15.40 4.44
CA GLN A 589 8.50 15.44 5.89
C GLN A 589 9.42 14.50 6.65
N ASP A 590 9.52 13.24 6.20
CA ASP A 590 10.33 12.22 6.84
C ASP A 590 11.81 12.60 6.83
N ALA A 591 12.27 13.22 5.75
CA ALA A 591 13.61 13.76 5.66
C ALA A 591 13.87 14.87 6.69
N LEU A 592 12.92 15.80 6.85
CA LEU A 592 13.03 16.94 7.76
C LEU A 592 12.81 16.59 9.23
N THR A 593 12.28 15.40 9.54
CA THR A 593 11.95 15.01 10.91
C THR A 593 12.71 13.77 11.35
N VAL A 594 12.27 12.58 10.92
CA VAL A 594 12.77 11.30 11.36
C VAL A 594 14.21 11.08 10.90
N ASN A 595 14.51 11.28 9.62
CA ASN A 595 15.82 10.97 9.06
C ASN A 595 16.89 11.95 9.56
N LEU A 596 16.56 13.25 9.64
CA LEU A 596 17.39 14.24 10.30
C LEU A 596 17.71 13.83 11.74
N SER A 597 16.69 13.42 12.49
CA SER A 597 16.86 13.01 13.89
C SER A 597 17.73 11.76 14.04
N VAL A 598 17.49 10.73 13.23
CA VAL A 598 18.32 9.52 13.21
C VAL A 598 19.75 9.87 12.82
N GLY A 599 19.94 10.71 11.81
CA GLY A 599 21.26 11.14 11.34
C GLY A 599 22.05 11.82 12.46
N VAL A 600 21.50 12.89 13.05
CA VAL A 600 22.17 13.66 14.12
C VAL A 600 22.47 12.76 15.33
N ARG A 601 21.50 11.96 15.78
CA ARG A 601 21.69 11.02 16.90
C ARG A 601 22.78 10.00 16.62
N SER A 602 22.79 9.43 15.42
CA SER A 602 23.76 8.41 15.05
C SER A 602 25.17 9.00 14.92
N VAL A 603 25.34 10.20 14.34
CA VAL A 603 26.64 10.88 14.32
C VAL A 603 27.11 11.15 15.76
N ALA A 604 26.26 11.71 16.61
CA ALA A 604 26.60 12.00 18.00
C ALA A 604 27.01 10.72 18.77
N SER A 605 26.31 9.62 18.53
CA SER A 605 26.57 8.33 19.18
C SER A 605 27.83 7.64 18.67
N VAL A 606 28.13 7.72 17.37
CA VAL A 606 29.39 7.21 16.81
C VAL A 606 30.58 7.99 17.35
N ILE A 607 30.53 9.33 17.32
CA ILE A 607 31.63 10.16 17.82
C ILE A 607 31.81 9.97 19.33
N GLY A 608 30.73 10.10 20.11
CA GLY A 608 30.76 9.96 21.57
C GLY A 608 31.20 8.57 22.00
N GLY A 609 30.66 7.52 21.38
CA GLY A 609 31.06 6.13 21.63
C GLY A 609 32.52 5.88 21.29
N THR A 610 33.02 6.38 20.16
CA THR A 610 34.43 6.23 19.76
C THR A 610 35.37 6.89 20.77
N ILE A 611 35.08 8.12 21.20
CA ILE A 611 35.86 8.81 22.23
C ILE A 611 35.91 7.97 23.52
N ILE A 612 34.76 7.46 23.97
CA ILE A 612 34.68 6.61 25.17
C ILE A 612 35.50 5.32 25.02
N LEU A 613 35.45 4.65 23.86
CA LEU A 613 36.26 3.45 23.62
C LEU A 613 37.77 3.73 23.72
N PHE A 614 38.25 4.85 23.17
CA PHE A 614 39.66 5.25 23.28
C PHE A 614 40.06 5.61 24.71
N ILE A 615 39.15 6.18 25.52
CA ILE A 615 39.38 6.43 26.94
C ILE A 615 39.47 5.10 27.72
N ILE A 616 38.63 4.10 27.39
CA ILE A 616 38.63 2.80 28.07
C ILE A 616 39.90 1.99 27.76
N SER A 617 40.23 1.83 26.49
CA SER A 617 41.45 1.12 26.07
C SER A 617 41.83 1.45 24.64
N THR A 618 42.93 2.19 24.48
CA THR A 618 43.51 2.51 23.17
C THR A 618 43.87 1.25 22.38
N ARG A 619 44.35 0.19 23.05
CA ARG A 619 44.77 -1.07 22.40
C ARG A 619 43.58 -1.78 21.75
N LEU A 620 42.47 -1.92 22.49
CA LEU A 620 41.24 -2.54 21.98
C LEU A 620 40.53 -1.66 20.94
N ALA A 621 40.52 -0.35 21.14
CA ALA A 621 39.91 0.62 20.22
C ALA A 621 40.59 0.62 18.84
N LEU A 622 41.92 0.57 18.78
CA LEU A 622 42.67 0.45 17.52
C LEU A 622 42.37 -0.85 16.79
N MET A 623 42.19 -1.95 17.53
CA MET A 623 41.83 -3.24 16.93
C MET A 623 40.44 -3.19 16.29
N MET A 624 39.45 -2.58 16.95
CA MET A 624 38.14 -2.35 16.34
C MET A 624 38.20 -1.41 15.13
N LEU A 625 39.04 -0.37 15.19
CA LEU A 625 39.21 0.58 14.08
C LEU A 625 39.74 -0.11 12.82
N SER A 626 40.55 -1.16 12.95
CA SER A 626 41.10 -1.92 11.82
C SER A 626 40.04 -2.64 10.95
N VAL A 627 38.84 -2.87 11.50
CA VAL A 627 37.71 -3.51 10.81
C VAL A 627 37.01 -2.55 9.85
N ILE A 628 37.01 -1.25 10.17
CA ILE A 628 36.27 -0.23 9.42
C ILE A 628 36.75 -0.14 7.96
N PRO A 629 38.05 -0.06 7.64
CA PRO A 629 38.53 -0.06 6.26
C PRO A 629 38.10 -1.30 5.46
N LEU A 630 38.13 -2.49 6.09
CA LEU A 630 37.74 -3.75 5.46
C LEU A 630 36.24 -3.78 5.14
N ALA A 631 35.41 -3.38 6.10
CA ALA A 631 33.97 -3.24 5.91
C ALA A 631 33.62 -2.17 4.85
N ALA A 632 34.36 -1.06 4.81
CA ALA A 632 34.19 -0.02 3.81
C ALA A 632 34.50 -0.53 2.39
N ILE A 633 35.56 -1.32 2.21
CA ILE A 633 35.88 -1.95 0.93
C ILE A 633 34.76 -2.90 0.48
N ALA A 634 34.27 -3.77 1.36
CA ALA A 634 33.16 -4.67 1.08
C ALA A 634 31.89 -3.88 0.68
N THR A 635 31.57 -2.82 1.41
CA THR A 635 30.43 -1.94 1.14
C THR A 635 30.55 -1.23 -0.19
N MET A 636 31.73 -0.71 -0.52
CA MET A 636 31.98 -0.12 -1.85
C MET A 636 31.73 -1.14 -2.95
N CYS A 637 32.33 -2.34 -2.86
CA CYS A 637 32.16 -3.42 -3.83
C CYS A 637 30.68 -3.79 -4.03
N TYR A 638 29.91 -3.92 -2.94
CA TYR A 638 28.48 -4.19 -3.00
C TYR A 638 27.68 -3.06 -3.62
N ALA A 639 27.93 -1.80 -3.23
CA ALA A 639 27.24 -0.62 -3.76
C ALA A 639 27.35 -0.53 -5.30
N ARG A 640 28.49 -0.98 -5.84
CA ARG A 640 28.78 -1.00 -7.28
C ARG A 640 28.02 -2.10 -8.01
N PHE A 641 27.97 -3.28 -7.42
CA PHE A 641 27.17 -4.40 -7.92
C PHE A 641 25.68 -4.07 -7.95
N VAL A 642 25.14 -3.51 -6.86
CA VAL A 642 23.70 -3.24 -6.75
C VAL A 642 23.22 -2.04 -7.57
N GLY A 643 24.10 -1.07 -7.86
CA GLY A 643 23.74 0.15 -8.57
C GLY A 643 23.19 -0.10 -9.98
N GLN A 644 23.84 -1.00 -10.75
CA GLN A 644 23.39 -1.35 -12.11
C GLN A 644 22.10 -2.20 -12.08
N LEU A 645 22.09 -3.25 -11.25
CA LEU A 645 20.91 -4.10 -11.07
C LEU A 645 19.68 -3.31 -10.64
N SER A 646 19.85 -2.27 -9.82
CA SER A 646 18.73 -1.42 -9.40
C SER A 646 18.18 -0.58 -10.55
N LYS A 647 19.00 -0.10 -11.49
CA LYS A 647 18.52 0.63 -12.67
C LYS A 647 17.73 -0.28 -13.61
N ASP A 648 18.26 -1.49 -13.86
CA ASP A 648 17.60 -2.46 -14.75
C ASP A 648 16.29 -2.94 -14.13
N TYR A 649 16.27 -3.18 -12.82
CA TYR A 649 15.06 -3.52 -12.07
C TYR A 649 13.99 -2.43 -12.19
N GLN A 650 14.36 -1.17 -11.98
CA GLN A 650 13.43 -0.04 -12.09
C GLN A 650 12.91 0.14 -13.52
N LYS A 651 13.74 -0.10 -14.54
CA LYS A 651 13.32 -0.05 -15.95
C LYS A 651 12.25 -1.10 -16.26
N GLU A 652 12.47 -2.36 -15.89
CA GLU A 652 11.48 -3.42 -16.12
C GLU A 652 10.21 -3.21 -15.28
N LEU A 653 10.34 -2.69 -14.05
CA LEU A 653 9.20 -2.33 -13.22
C LEU A 653 8.36 -1.21 -13.85
N ALA A 654 9.00 -0.18 -14.41
CA ALA A 654 8.31 0.90 -15.13
C ALA A 654 7.56 0.36 -16.36
N SER A 655 8.18 -0.51 -17.16
CA SER A 655 7.51 -1.15 -18.30
C SER A 655 6.33 -2.03 -17.87
N SER A 656 6.44 -2.79 -16.78
CA SER A 656 5.30 -3.55 -16.24
C SER A 656 4.16 -2.64 -15.78
N THR A 657 4.49 -1.49 -15.18
CA THR A 657 3.52 -0.49 -14.72
C THR A 657 2.80 0.17 -15.89
N GLU A 658 3.52 0.45 -16.99
CA GLU A 658 2.96 0.96 -18.23
C GLU A 658 1.93 0.00 -18.82
N VAL A 659 2.27 -1.29 -18.94
CA VAL A 659 1.35 -2.35 -19.42
C VAL A 659 0.13 -2.47 -18.51
N ALA A 660 0.32 -2.47 -17.18
CA ALA A 660 -0.79 -2.55 -16.23
C ALA A 660 -1.72 -1.34 -16.33
N THR A 661 -1.15 -0.13 -16.45
CA THR A 661 -1.91 1.11 -16.59
C THR A 661 -2.74 1.10 -17.87
N GLU A 662 -2.12 0.74 -19.01
CA GLU A 662 -2.78 0.62 -20.32
C GLU A 662 -3.97 -0.37 -20.27
N ALA A 663 -3.75 -1.55 -19.69
CA ALA A 663 -4.76 -2.61 -19.62
C ALA A 663 -5.90 -2.28 -18.65
N LEU A 664 -5.60 -1.72 -17.47
CA LEU A 664 -6.61 -1.39 -16.46
C LEU A 664 -7.42 -0.14 -16.84
N SER A 665 -6.79 0.89 -17.40
CA SER A 665 -7.51 2.07 -17.91
C SER A 665 -8.46 1.70 -19.05
N SER A 666 -8.10 0.67 -19.81
CA SER A 666 -8.85 0.18 -20.97
C SER A 666 -9.56 -1.15 -20.67
N ILE A 667 -9.92 -1.42 -19.41
CA ILE A 667 -10.42 -2.74 -18.99
C ILE A 667 -11.65 -3.21 -19.78
N ARG A 668 -12.50 -2.27 -20.19
CA ARG A 668 -13.66 -2.58 -21.05
C ARG A 668 -13.21 -3.17 -22.38
N VAL A 669 -12.18 -2.60 -23.02
CA VAL A 669 -11.59 -3.13 -24.27
C VAL A 669 -10.98 -4.50 -24.05
N VAL A 670 -10.19 -4.66 -22.98
CA VAL A 670 -9.57 -5.95 -22.62
C VAL A 670 -10.62 -7.04 -22.41
N LYS A 671 -11.76 -6.72 -21.79
CA LYS A 671 -12.89 -7.63 -21.55
C LYS A 671 -13.74 -7.89 -22.81
N THR A 672 -13.87 -6.91 -23.70
CA THR A 672 -14.64 -7.05 -24.95
C THR A 672 -14.00 -8.05 -25.91
N PHE A 673 -12.66 -8.11 -25.96
CA PHE A 673 -11.96 -9.02 -26.87
C PHE A 673 -11.61 -10.35 -26.18
N PRO A 674 -12.01 -11.52 -26.73
CA PRO A 674 -11.82 -12.83 -26.10
C PRO A 674 -10.37 -13.22 -25.71
N LYS A 675 -9.35 -12.58 -26.31
CA LYS A 675 -7.93 -12.80 -26.01
C LYS A 675 -7.27 -11.62 -25.28
N GLY A 676 -8.05 -10.59 -24.93
CA GLY A 676 -7.53 -9.36 -24.33
C GLY A 676 -6.84 -9.63 -22.99
N GLU A 677 -7.48 -10.35 -22.09
CA GLU A 677 -6.95 -10.68 -20.76
C GLU A 677 -5.63 -11.46 -20.84
N ALA A 678 -5.62 -12.58 -21.56
CA ALA A 678 -4.43 -13.42 -21.71
C ALA A 678 -3.25 -12.66 -22.36
N LYS A 679 -3.52 -11.77 -23.34
CA LYS A 679 -2.48 -10.92 -23.94
C LYS A 679 -1.92 -9.90 -22.96
N ALA A 680 -2.79 -9.24 -22.19
CA ALA A 680 -2.38 -8.28 -21.17
C ALA A 680 -1.56 -8.96 -20.08
N GLU A 681 -2.01 -10.13 -19.60
CA GLU A 681 -1.31 -10.96 -18.62
C GLU A 681 0.07 -11.38 -19.14
N THR A 682 0.17 -11.88 -20.38
CA THR A 682 1.46 -12.30 -20.96
C THR A 682 2.45 -11.14 -21.10
N ARG A 683 1.98 -9.96 -21.56
CA ARG A 683 2.84 -8.76 -21.66
C ARG A 683 3.33 -8.31 -20.29
N TYR A 684 2.46 -8.34 -19.28
CA TYR A 684 2.82 -7.98 -17.91
C TYR A 684 3.79 -8.97 -17.31
N ALA A 685 3.50 -10.28 -17.42
CA ALA A 685 4.33 -11.37 -16.92
C ALA A 685 5.77 -11.31 -17.46
N LEU A 686 5.96 -11.01 -18.76
CA LEU A 686 7.29 -10.86 -19.36
C LEU A 686 8.18 -9.85 -18.61
N HIS A 687 7.64 -8.68 -18.26
CA HIS A 687 8.40 -7.65 -17.54
C HIS A 687 8.59 -8.02 -16.07
N ILE A 688 7.60 -8.68 -15.45
CA ILE A 688 7.71 -9.20 -14.09
C ILE A 688 8.81 -10.26 -14.00
N ASP A 689 8.86 -11.24 -14.90
CA ASP A 689 9.87 -12.30 -14.91
C ASP A 689 11.29 -11.73 -15.06
N ARG A 690 11.46 -10.72 -15.91
CA ARG A 690 12.73 -9.99 -16.04
C ARG A 690 13.11 -9.25 -14.76
N SER A 691 12.16 -8.54 -14.16
CA SER A 691 12.39 -7.84 -12.89
C SER A 691 12.73 -8.82 -11.76
N TYR A 692 12.09 -10.00 -11.73
CA TYR A 692 12.35 -11.06 -10.77
C TYR A 692 13.77 -11.61 -10.91
N ALA A 693 14.22 -11.93 -12.12
CA ALA A 693 15.57 -12.41 -12.37
C ALA A 693 16.65 -11.40 -11.92
N ILE A 694 16.42 -10.11 -12.16
CA ILE A 694 17.29 -9.03 -11.68
C ILE A 694 17.24 -8.93 -10.14
N GLY A 695 16.05 -9.03 -9.56
CA GLY A 695 15.82 -9.01 -8.12
C GLY A 695 16.51 -10.16 -7.37
N LEU A 696 16.50 -11.37 -7.92
CA LEU A 696 17.24 -12.51 -7.37
C LEU A 696 18.75 -12.25 -7.33
N ARG A 697 19.34 -11.76 -8.43
CA ARG A 697 20.78 -11.41 -8.47
C ARG A 697 21.14 -10.36 -7.43
N LYS A 698 20.29 -9.33 -7.28
CA LYS A 698 20.44 -8.31 -6.22
C LYS A 698 20.38 -8.92 -4.82
N SER A 699 19.48 -9.87 -4.59
CA SER A 699 19.29 -10.54 -3.30
C SER A 699 20.49 -11.41 -2.92
N PHE A 700 21.02 -12.21 -3.85
CA PHE A 700 22.25 -12.98 -3.61
C PHE A 700 23.46 -12.09 -3.34
N GLY A 701 23.60 -10.97 -4.06
CA GLY A 701 24.65 -10.00 -3.77
C GLY A 701 24.53 -9.40 -2.36
N PHE A 702 23.30 -9.12 -1.90
CA PHE A 702 23.07 -8.64 -0.54
C PHE A 702 23.41 -9.72 0.51
N GLY A 703 23.05 -10.98 0.24
CA GLY A 703 23.39 -12.11 1.11
C GLY A 703 24.90 -12.26 1.29
N GLY A 704 25.66 -12.26 0.18
CA GLY A 704 27.13 -12.32 0.23
C GLY A 704 27.75 -11.12 0.95
N PHE A 705 27.27 -9.91 0.69
CA PHE A 705 27.71 -8.70 1.40
C PHE A 705 27.46 -8.78 2.90
N SER A 706 26.23 -9.16 3.30
CA SER A 706 25.83 -9.29 4.70
C SER A 706 26.65 -10.37 5.43
N TRP A 707 26.95 -11.47 4.75
CA TRP A 707 27.81 -12.53 5.29
C TRP A 707 29.24 -12.02 5.54
N ILE A 708 29.87 -11.37 4.56
CA ILE A 708 31.24 -10.84 4.69
C ILE A 708 31.33 -9.81 5.81
N VAL A 709 30.40 -8.84 5.85
CA VAL A 709 30.41 -7.79 6.89
C VAL A 709 30.08 -8.37 8.26
N GLY A 710 29.11 -9.28 8.35
CA GLY A 710 28.76 -9.97 9.60
C GLY A 710 29.95 -10.76 10.16
N MET A 711 30.63 -11.53 9.30
CA MET A 711 31.82 -12.30 9.67
C MET A 711 32.96 -11.40 10.14
N LEU A 712 33.22 -10.27 9.46
CA LEU A 712 34.22 -9.29 9.91
C LEU A 712 33.90 -8.75 11.31
N ILE A 713 32.62 -8.45 11.60
CA ILE A 713 32.18 -7.99 12.91
C ILE A 713 32.40 -9.09 13.97
N PHE A 714 31.97 -10.34 13.73
CA PHE A 714 32.14 -11.42 14.70
C PHE A 714 33.60 -11.82 14.93
N ILE A 715 34.44 -11.81 13.89
CA ILE A 715 35.89 -12.03 14.02
C ILE A 715 36.49 -10.92 14.90
N SER A 716 36.12 -9.67 14.65
CA SER A 716 36.62 -8.55 15.46
C SER A 716 36.18 -8.62 16.92
N MET A 717 34.93 -9.03 17.16
CA MET A 717 34.42 -9.25 18.52
C MET A 717 35.18 -10.37 19.22
N THR A 718 35.39 -11.50 18.54
CA THR A 718 36.18 -12.62 19.07
C THR A 718 37.60 -12.17 19.40
N ALA A 719 38.23 -11.38 18.53
CA ALA A 719 39.56 -10.83 18.78
C ALA A 719 39.55 -9.91 20.01
N VAL A 720 38.57 -9.01 20.15
CA VAL A 720 38.44 -8.09 21.29
C VAL A 720 38.24 -8.85 22.59
N VAL A 721 37.39 -9.87 22.59
CA VAL A 721 37.18 -10.73 23.76
C VAL A 721 38.44 -11.51 24.09
N TRP A 722 39.13 -12.10 23.10
CA TRP A 722 40.35 -12.88 23.32
C TRP A 722 41.49 -12.04 23.90
N TYR A 723 41.82 -10.91 23.25
CA TYR A 723 42.88 -10.01 23.73
C TYR A 723 42.47 -9.31 25.03
N GLY A 724 41.20 -8.89 25.14
CA GLY A 724 40.65 -8.26 26.33
C GLY A 724 40.62 -9.20 27.54
N ALA A 725 40.27 -10.47 27.35
CA ALA A 725 40.35 -11.49 28.40
C ALA A 725 41.80 -11.71 28.86
N GLY A 726 42.76 -11.65 27.94
CA GLY A 726 44.19 -11.62 28.28
C GLY A 726 44.55 -10.46 29.22
N LEU A 727 44.05 -9.24 28.96
CA LEU A 727 44.23 -8.08 29.84
C LEU A 727 43.54 -8.23 31.19
N VAL A 728 42.42 -8.96 31.24
CA VAL A 728 41.73 -9.28 32.50
C VAL A 728 42.53 -10.28 33.32
N LEU A 729 43.07 -11.33 32.67
CA LEU A 729 43.91 -12.34 33.31
C LEU A 729 45.24 -11.76 33.82
N SER A 730 45.80 -10.76 33.13
CA SER A 730 47.01 -10.06 33.58
C SER A 730 46.74 -9.02 34.68
N GLY A 731 45.47 -8.76 35.03
CA GLY A 731 45.07 -7.75 36.01
C GLY A 731 45.15 -6.30 35.48
N GLU A 732 45.46 -6.09 34.20
CA GLU A 732 45.49 -4.76 33.56
C GLU A 732 44.09 -4.18 33.31
N MET A 733 43.04 -5.01 33.29
CA MET A 733 41.67 -4.60 33.04
C MET A 733 40.66 -5.36 33.92
N LEU A 734 39.58 -4.69 34.35
CA LEU A 734 38.49 -5.33 35.07
C LEU A 734 37.49 -6.03 34.10
N PRO A 735 36.88 -7.17 34.47
CA PRO A 735 35.92 -7.88 33.62
C PRO A 735 34.74 -7.01 33.12
N GLY A 736 34.20 -6.15 33.99
CA GLY A 736 33.12 -5.23 33.67
C GLY A 736 33.55 -4.07 32.76
N THR A 737 34.83 -3.70 32.76
CA THR A 737 35.38 -2.71 31.81
C THR A 737 35.42 -3.29 30.40
N LEU A 738 35.81 -4.57 30.26
CA LEU A 738 35.75 -5.28 28.98
C LEU A 738 34.30 -5.40 28.49
N MET A 739 33.35 -5.71 29.37
CA MET A 739 31.93 -5.78 29.01
C MET A 739 31.36 -4.41 28.61
N SER A 740 31.75 -3.34 29.31
CA SER A 740 31.39 -1.96 28.90
C SER A 740 31.89 -1.67 27.49
N PHE A 741 33.13 -2.05 27.18
CA PHE A 741 33.73 -1.87 25.84
C PHE A 741 32.91 -2.59 24.76
N LEU A 742 32.50 -3.83 25.00
CA LEU A 742 31.66 -4.60 24.06
C LEU A 742 30.28 -3.97 23.86
N PHE A 743 29.62 -3.53 24.94
CA PHE A 743 28.32 -2.87 24.86
C PHE A 743 28.37 -1.51 24.14
N TYR A 744 29.42 -0.71 24.34
CA TYR A 744 29.64 0.51 23.56
C TYR A 744 29.83 0.20 22.07
N THR A 745 30.59 -0.85 21.77
CA THR A 745 30.91 -1.22 20.39
C THR A 745 29.69 -1.74 19.63
N LEU A 746 28.95 -2.70 20.19
CA LEU A 746 27.79 -3.32 19.55
C LEU A 746 26.53 -2.45 19.63
N GLY A 747 26.22 -1.93 20.81
CA GLY A 747 24.97 -1.19 21.07
C GLY A 747 25.02 0.24 20.57
N SER A 748 26.01 1.02 21.01
CA SER A 748 26.06 2.46 20.70
C SER A 748 26.63 2.73 19.30
N ILE A 749 27.79 2.18 18.97
CA ILE A 749 28.46 2.46 17.68
C ILE A 749 27.83 1.62 16.56
N GLY A 750 27.73 0.29 16.74
CA GLY A 750 27.18 -0.62 15.73
C GLY A 750 25.76 -0.23 15.29
N GLY A 751 24.86 -0.02 16.25
CA GLY A 751 23.49 0.44 15.97
C GLY A 751 23.42 1.82 15.31
N SER A 752 24.36 2.71 15.61
CA SER A 752 24.38 4.06 15.02
C SER A 752 24.95 4.09 13.59
N VAL A 753 25.93 3.24 13.29
CA VAL A 753 26.44 3.07 11.92
C VAL A 753 25.34 2.53 11.00
N ALA A 754 24.57 1.54 11.47
CA ALA A 754 23.39 1.05 10.74
C ALA A 754 22.37 2.16 10.48
N GLY A 755 22.06 2.97 11.52
CA GLY A 755 21.17 4.12 11.38
C GLY A 755 21.66 5.18 10.40
N LEU A 756 22.98 5.44 10.32
CA LEU A 756 23.55 6.36 9.31
C LEU A 756 23.39 5.83 7.89
N SER A 757 23.59 4.52 7.69
CA SER A 757 23.39 3.88 6.39
C SER A 757 21.95 4.08 5.89
N GLU A 758 20.97 3.87 6.77
CA GLU A 758 19.55 4.07 6.45
C GLU A 758 19.25 5.53 6.07
N VAL A 759 19.81 6.50 6.81
CA VAL A 759 19.63 7.93 6.54
C VAL A 759 20.20 8.32 5.18
N VAL A 760 21.36 7.81 4.79
CA VAL A 760 21.96 8.08 3.47
C VAL A 760 21.05 7.56 2.35
N SER A 761 20.52 6.35 2.49
CA SER A 761 19.59 5.78 1.49
C SER A 761 18.31 6.62 1.35
N LYS A 762 17.69 7.01 2.48
CA LYS A 762 16.46 7.82 2.47
C LYS A 762 16.69 9.26 1.99
N LEU A 763 17.84 9.85 2.30
CA LEU A 763 18.18 11.19 1.79
C LEU A 763 18.33 11.17 0.26
N ALA A 764 18.95 10.14 -0.32
CA ALA A 764 19.08 10.01 -1.77
C ALA A 764 17.71 9.94 -2.47
N GLU A 765 16.74 9.23 -1.90
CA GLU A 765 15.35 9.17 -2.37
C GLU A 765 14.67 10.55 -2.25
N THR A 766 14.85 11.22 -1.12
CA THR A 766 14.24 12.53 -0.83
C THR A 766 14.67 13.62 -1.82
N VAL A 767 15.94 13.62 -2.24
CA VAL A 767 16.50 14.65 -3.14
C VAL A 767 15.71 14.71 -4.46
N GLY A 768 15.38 13.55 -5.03
CA GLY A 768 14.61 13.47 -6.29
C GLY A 768 13.18 13.97 -6.14
N ALA A 769 12.47 13.51 -5.11
CA ALA A 769 11.09 13.91 -4.83
C ALA A 769 10.96 15.42 -4.53
N THR A 770 11.90 15.95 -3.75
CA THR A 770 11.82 17.35 -3.31
C THR A 770 12.07 18.35 -4.43
N ALA A 771 12.99 18.04 -5.36
CA ALA A 771 13.29 18.92 -6.48
C ALA A 771 12.02 19.24 -7.30
N LYS A 772 11.19 18.22 -7.55
CA LYS A 772 9.94 18.35 -8.29
C LYS A 772 8.84 19.07 -7.53
N VAL A 773 8.74 18.87 -6.21
CA VAL A 773 7.79 19.62 -5.37
C VAL A 773 8.10 21.11 -5.39
N PHE A 774 9.37 21.49 -5.19
CA PHE A 774 9.75 22.91 -5.24
C PHE A 774 9.67 23.48 -6.66
N GLU A 775 10.01 22.71 -7.70
CA GLU A 775 9.80 23.14 -9.09
C GLU A 775 8.35 23.59 -9.33
N TYR A 776 7.34 22.89 -8.79
CA TYR A 776 5.94 23.29 -8.92
C TYR A 776 5.49 24.41 -7.98
N ILE A 777 6.04 24.46 -6.77
CA ILE A 777 5.78 25.59 -5.87
C ILE A 777 6.36 26.88 -6.48
N ASP A 778 7.49 26.79 -7.17
CA ASP A 778 8.23 27.96 -7.66
C ASP A 778 7.89 28.31 -9.11
N ARG A 779 7.17 27.44 -9.81
CA ARG A 779 6.73 27.69 -11.18
C ARG A 779 5.74 28.85 -11.19
N GLU A 780 6.13 29.93 -11.84
CA GLU A 780 5.23 31.04 -12.14
C GLU A 780 4.38 30.70 -13.38
N PRO A 781 3.06 30.93 -13.35
CA PRO A 781 2.20 30.69 -14.51
C PRO A 781 2.61 31.59 -15.67
N GLN A 782 2.58 31.06 -16.91
CA GLN A 782 2.99 31.84 -18.09
C GLN A 782 2.14 33.12 -18.28
N HIS A 783 0.84 33.05 -17.98
CA HIS A 783 -0.07 34.21 -18.07
C HIS A 783 0.12 35.24 -16.93
N ALA A 784 0.80 34.86 -15.84
CA ALA A 784 1.05 35.76 -14.70
C ALA A 784 2.15 36.79 -15.00
N ALA A 785 3.15 36.45 -15.81
CA ALA A 785 4.22 37.39 -16.20
C ALA A 785 3.68 38.60 -16.98
N ALA A 786 2.70 38.40 -17.87
CA ALA A 786 2.08 39.47 -18.65
C ALA A 786 1.13 40.37 -17.82
N THR A 787 0.63 39.87 -16.68
CA THR A 787 -0.23 40.64 -15.75
C THR A 787 0.53 41.22 -14.56
N ALA A 788 1.71 40.70 -14.22
CA ALA A 788 2.60 41.22 -13.18
C ALA A 788 3.22 42.57 -13.56
N GLU A 789 3.47 42.84 -14.85
CA GLU A 789 3.87 44.17 -15.32
C GLU A 789 2.78 45.24 -15.14
N ILE A 790 1.55 44.84 -14.78
CA ILE A 790 0.38 45.74 -14.63
C ILE A 790 0.11 46.08 -13.15
N SER A 791 0.79 45.47 -12.17
CA SER A 791 0.56 45.78 -10.74
C SER A 791 1.66 46.64 -10.12
N ASP A 792 1.51 47.95 -10.26
CA ASP A 792 1.60 48.91 -9.14
C ASP A 792 0.93 50.23 -9.58
N GLY A 793 -0.36 50.40 -9.26
CA GLY A 793 -1.04 51.71 -9.29
C GLY A 793 -2.12 51.96 -10.34
N VAL A 794 -2.47 51.02 -11.22
CA VAL A 794 -3.62 51.21 -12.14
C VAL A 794 -4.90 50.71 -11.48
N GLU A 795 -5.76 51.65 -11.09
CA GLU A 795 -7.11 51.37 -10.59
C GLU A 795 -7.90 50.62 -11.69
N TYR A 796 -8.22 49.34 -11.43
CA TYR A 796 -8.96 48.49 -12.36
C TYR A 796 -10.37 49.05 -12.54
N GLN A 797 -10.61 49.77 -13.64
CA GLN A 797 -11.97 50.11 -14.03
C GLN A 797 -12.69 48.84 -14.49
N PRO A 798 -13.91 48.56 -13.98
CA PRO A 798 -14.70 47.43 -14.46
C PRO A 798 -14.90 47.55 -15.97
N LEU A 799 -14.57 46.49 -16.71
CA LEU A 799 -14.79 46.46 -18.15
C LEU A 799 -16.30 46.57 -18.39
N LEU A 800 -16.75 47.70 -18.96
CA LEU A 800 -18.07 47.78 -19.59
C LEU A 800 -18.04 46.88 -20.83
N CYS A 801 -18.36 45.60 -20.62
CA CYS A 801 -18.32 44.58 -21.65
C CYS A 801 -19.59 44.66 -22.51
N SER A 802 -19.45 45.14 -23.75
CA SER A 802 -20.49 45.01 -24.78
C SER A 802 -20.48 43.62 -25.43
N GLY A 803 -19.37 42.89 -25.33
CA GLY A 803 -19.28 41.51 -25.79
C GLY A 803 -18.89 41.37 -27.26
N ARG A 804 -18.19 42.34 -27.84
CA ARG A 804 -17.65 42.26 -29.21
C ARG A 804 -16.33 41.50 -29.22
N LEU A 805 -16.23 40.42 -30.00
CA LEU A 805 -14.99 39.64 -30.15
C LEU A 805 -14.38 39.86 -31.53
N ASN A 806 -13.06 40.00 -31.59
CA ASN A 806 -12.35 40.22 -32.84
C ASN A 806 -11.08 39.36 -32.91
N PHE A 807 -10.98 38.53 -33.95
CA PHE A 807 -9.82 37.71 -34.29
C PHE A 807 -9.09 38.38 -35.45
N THR A 808 -7.80 38.65 -35.31
CA THR A 808 -6.96 39.26 -36.35
C THR A 808 -5.70 38.43 -36.60
N GLU A 809 -5.64 37.80 -37.77
CA GLU A 809 -4.53 36.95 -38.24
C GLU A 809 -4.07 35.90 -37.22
N VAL A 810 -5.03 35.29 -36.53
CA VAL A 810 -4.74 34.38 -35.41
C VAL A 810 -4.18 33.06 -35.92
N ARG A 811 -3.00 32.72 -35.43
CA ARG A 811 -2.30 31.46 -35.65
C ARG A 811 -2.09 30.73 -34.33
N PHE A 812 -2.14 29.41 -34.36
CA PHE A 812 -1.99 28.61 -33.14
C PHE A 812 -1.53 27.18 -33.39
N ALA A 813 -0.65 26.69 -32.54
CA ALA A 813 -0.25 25.30 -32.39
C ALA A 813 -0.26 24.94 -30.89
N TYR A 814 -0.74 23.74 -30.54
CA TYR A 814 -0.73 23.29 -29.14
C TYR A 814 0.73 23.05 -28.68
N PRO A 815 1.12 23.44 -27.46
CA PRO A 815 2.49 23.26 -26.97
C PRO A 815 3.00 21.81 -27.04
N THR A 816 2.11 20.84 -26.78
CA THR A 816 2.39 19.40 -26.86
C THR A 816 2.70 18.91 -28.28
N ARG A 817 2.32 19.66 -29.32
CA ARG A 817 2.52 19.35 -30.76
C ARG A 817 2.81 20.63 -31.54
N GLY A 818 3.88 21.32 -31.17
CA GLY A 818 4.26 22.62 -31.77
C GLY A 818 4.58 22.58 -33.27
N ASP A 819 4.76 21.39 -33.84
CA ASP A 819 4.98 21.14 -35.26
C ASP A 819 3.72 21.22 -36.11
N ILE A 820 2.52 21.11 -35.51
CA ILE A 820 1.24 21.09 -36.23
C ILE A 820 0.47 22.39 -35.93
N GLU A 821 0.47 23.31 -36.91
CA GLU A 821 -0.33 24.54 -36.86
C GLU A 821 -1.82 24.21 -37.10
N VAL A 822 -2.64 24.38 -36.06
CA VAL A 822 -4.08 24.10 -36.07
C VAL A 822 -4.87 25.26 -36.67
N LEU A 823 -4.53 26.49 -36.29
CA LEU A 823 -5.12 27.71 -36.84
C LEU A 823 -4.05 28.43 -37.67
N LYS A 824 -4.35 28.74 -38.94
CA LYS A 824 -3.38 29.21 -39.94
C LYS A 824 -3.70 30.61 -40.46
N GLY A 825 -3.92 31.56 -39.55
CA GLY A 825 -4.22 32.96 -39.86
C GLY A 825 -5.72 33.20 -40.05
N ILE A 826 -6.51 33.01 -38.99
CA ILE A 826 -7.96 33.28 -39.02
C ILE A 826 -8.26 34.72 -38.63
N THR A 827 -9.17 35.34 -39.37
CA THR A 827 -9.63 36.72 -39.14
C THR A 827 -11.16 36.77 -39.24
N PHE A 828 -11.84 37.10 -38.14
CA PHE A 828 -13.29 37.31 -38.12
C PHE A 828 -13.71 38.12 -36.88
N ALA A 829 -14.90 38.70 -36.94
CA ALA A 829 -15.50 39.48 -35.85
C ALA A 829 -16.87 38.90 -35.48
N VAL A 830 -17.20 38.98 -34.19
CA VAL A 830 -18.52 38.64 -33.62
C VAL A 830 -19.07 39.91 -32.97
N GLU A 831 -20.20 40.39 -33.49
CA GLU A 831 -20.82 41.62 -33.00
C GLU A 831 -21.65 41.37 -31.71
N PRO A 832 -21.85 42.39 -30.86
CA PRO A 832 -22.66 42.27 -29.64
C PRO A 832 -24.05 41.68 -29.90
N GLY A 833 -24.41 40.62 -29.15
CA GLY A 833 -25.71 39.94 -29.27
C GLY A 833 -25.86 39.05 -30.50
N GLN A 834 -24.84 38.96 -31.35
CA GLN A 834 -24.84 38.10 -32.54
C GLN A 834 -24.56 36.64 -32.15
N THR A 835 -25.27 35.71 -32.81
CA THR A 835 -24.99 34.27 -32.75
C THR A 835 -24.16 33.84 -33.97
N VAL A 836 -22.94 33.38 -33.74
CA VAL A 836 -22.01 32.92 -34.78
C VAL A 836 -21.78 31.42 -34.68
N ALA A 837 -22.05 30.70 -35.76
CA ALA A 837 -21.79 29.26 -35.85
C ALA A 837 -20.43 28.96 -36.52
N LEU A 838 -19.57 28.23 -35.83
CA LEU A 838 -18.33 27.67 -36.39
C LEU A 838 -18.63 26.27 -36.95
N VAL A 839 -18.42 26.09 -38.25
CA VAL A 839 -18.76 24.84 -38.97
C VAL A 839 -17.55 24.36 -39.76
N GLY A 840 -17.34 23.05 -39.82
CA GLY A 840 -16.24 22.45 -40.58
C GLY A 840 -15.98 21.02 -40.11
N HIS A 841 -15.08 20.33 -40.82
CA HIS A 841 -14.68 18.96 -40.48
C HIS A 841 -14.07 18.87 -39.05
N SER A 842 -14.05 17.66 -38.48
CA SER A 842 -13.40 17.42 -37.18
C SER A 842 -11.90 17.69 -37.29
N GLY A 843 -11.32 18.36 -36.29
CA GLY A 843 -9.89 18.70 -36.25
C GLY A 843 -9.48 20.01 -36.94
N VAL A 844 -10.41 20.78 -37.52
CA VAL A 844 -10.10 22.06 -38.19
C VAL A 844 -9.85 23.25 -37.24
N GLY A 845 -10.00 23.04 -35.92
CA GLY A 845 -9.72 24.06 -34.90
C GLY A 845 -10.94 24.82 -34.34
N LYS A 846 -12.17 24.31 -34.50
CA LYS A 846 -13.39 24.95 -33.97
C LYS A 846 -13.37 25.13 -32.45
N SER A 847 -13.16 24.03 -31.69
CA SER A 847 -13.05 24.07 -30.22
C SER A 847 -11.77 24.79 -29.77
N THR A 848 -10.72 24.81 -30.60
CA THR A 848 -9.51 25.62 -30.35
C THR A 848 -9.84 27.12 -30.26
N CYS A 849 -10.78 27.64 -31.07
CA CYS A 849 -11.24 29.02 -30.94
C CYS A 849 -11.86 29.29 -29.57
N ILE A 850 -12.66 28.36 -29.03
CA ILE A 850 -13.24 28.45 -27.68
C ILE A 850 -12.13 28.48 -26.62
N SER A 851 -11.16 27.56 -26.70
CA SER A 851 -10.02 27.51 -25.77
C SER A 851 -9.20 28.79 -25.75
N LEU A 852 -9.03 29.45 -26.90
CA LEU A 852 -8.33 30.74 -27.00
C LEU A 852 -9.15 31.91 -26.43
N ILE A 853 -10.48 31.90 -26.58
CA ILE A 853 -11.35 32.94 -25.97
C ILE A 853 -11.37 32.82 -24.45
N LEU A 854 -11.38 31.59 -23.91
CA LEU A 854 -11.24 31.32 -22.47
C LEU A 854 -9.82 31.59 -21.94
N ARG A 855 -8.89 31.89 -22.87
CA ARG A 855 -7.46 32.08 -22.62
C ARG A 855 -6.88 30.92 -21.82
N PHE A 856 -7.19 29.69 -22.24
CA PHE A 856 -6.47 28.50 -21.80
C PHE A 856 -5.10 28.39 -22.47
N TYR A 857 -4.97 29.02 -23.64
CA TYR A 857 -3.73 29.20 -24.37
C TYR A 857 -3.71 30.61 -24.97
N ASP A 858 -2.51 31.14 -25.21
CA ASP A 858 -2.32 32.36 -25.99
C ASP A 858 -2.02 32.00 -27.47
N PRO A 859 -2.46 32.81 -28.45
CA PRO A 859 -2.17 32.55 -29.86
C PRO A 859 -0.66 32.63 -30.14
N THR A 860 -0.15 31.81 -31.08
CA THR A 860 1.27 31.85 -31.46
C THR A 860 1.62 33.09 -32.28
N ALA A 861 0.65 33.60 -33.04
CA ALA A 861 0.71 34.90 -33.70
C ALA A 861 -0.71 35.45 -33.92
N GLY A 862 -0.82 36.76 -34.16
CA GLY A 862 -2.10 37.46 -34.26
C GLY A 862 -2.66 37.87 -32.91
N VAL A 863 -3.85 38.48 -32.91
CA VAL A 863 -4.47 39.05 -31.70
C VAL A 863 -5.94 38.68 -31.63
N ILE A 864 -6.40 38.32 -30.42
CA ILE A 864 -7.81 38.22 -30.08
C ILE A 864 -8.14 39.37 -29.14
N ALA A 865 -9.18 40.13 -29.45
CA ALA A 865 -9.60 41.29 -28.67
C ALA A 865 -11.07 41.20 -28.24
N LEU A 866 -11.35 41.61 -27.01
CA LEU A 866 -12.68 41.82 -26.44
C LEU A 866 -12.94 43.32 -26.31
N ASP A 867 -13.96 43.82 -27.00
CA ASP A 867 -14.34 45.25 -27.04
C ASP A 867 -13.14 46.17 -27.36
N GLY A 868 -12.26 45.70 -28.26
CA GLY A 868 -11.06 46.43 -28.70
C GLY A 868 -9.84 46.27 -27.79
N ARG A 869 -9.94 45.59 -26.64
CA ARG A 869 -8.80 45.28 -25.76
C ARG A 869 -8.30 43.87 -26.01
N SER A 870 -6.99 43.70 -26.19
CA SER A 870 -6.37 42.38 -26.35
C SER A 870 -6.66 41.49 -25.14
N LEU A 871 -7.00 40.22 -25.37
CA LEU A 871 -7.17 39.24 -24.28
C LEU A 871 -5.88 39.07 -23.47
N ALA A 872 -4.72 39.26 -24.10
CA ALA A 872 -3.42 39.14 -23.44
C ALA A 872 -3.21 40.17 -22.31
N THR A 873 -3.88 41.33 -22.36
CA THR A 873 -3.73 42.41 -21.37
C THR A 873 -4.83 42.40 -20.31
N LEU A 874 -5.84 41.53 -20.44
CA LEU A 874 -6.90 41.39 -19.46
C LEU A 874 -6.48 40.45 -18.32
N LYS A 875 -6.97 40.71 -17.11
CA LYS A 875 -6.88 39.76 -16.00
C LYS A 875 -7.86 38.61 -16.24
N ASP A 876 -7.41 37.37 -16.07
CA ASP A 876 -8.21 36.17 -16.34
C ASP A 876 -9.53 36.14 -15.56
N ASP A 877 -9.54 36.53 -14.28
CA ASP A 877 -10.77 36.65 -13.49
C ASP A 877 -11.78 37.62 -14.13
N CYS A 878 -11.30 38.73 -14.68
CA CYS A 878 -12.16 39.72 -15.34
C CYS A 878 -12.72 39.19 -16.66
N LEU A 879 -11.91 38.48 -17.44
CA LEU A 879 -12.33 37.83 -18.68
C LEU A 879 -13.39 36.74 -18.41
N ARG A 880 -13.08 35.80 -17.50
CA ARG A 880 -13.91 34.62 -17.22
C ARG A 880 -15.19 34.94 -16.45
N ARG A 881 -15.31 36.10 -15.80
CA ARG A 881 -16.61 36.61 -15.30
C ARG A 881 -17.58 37.01 -16.42
N ASN A 882 -17.07 37.41 -17.58
CA ASN A 882 -17.87 37.89 -18.70
C ASN A 882 -18.12 36.81 -19.77
N VAL A 883 -17.42 35.68 -19.69
CA VAL A 883 -17.47 34.57 -20.64
C VAL A 883 -17.90 33.31 -19.91
N SER A 884 -18.93 32.61 -20.39
CA SER A 884 -19.28 31.27 -19.92
C SER A 884 -19.20 30.25 -21.05
N SER A 885 -18.86 29.01 -20.71
CA SER A 885 -18.79 27.92 -21.66
C SER A 885 -19.65 26.75 -21.21
N VAL A 886 -20.38 26.16 -22.17
CA VAL A 886 -21.10 24.91 -22.01
C VAL A 886 -20.44 23.89 -22.95
N ALA A 887 -19.69 22.96 -22.35
CA ALA A 887 -18.95 21.93 -23.05
C ALA A 887 -19.85 20.75 -23.48
N GLN A 888 -19.33 19.93 -24.40
CA GLN A 888 -19.97 18.72 -24.92
C GLN A 888 -20.25 17.69 -23.81
N GLU A 889 -19.26 17.47 -22.93
CA GLU A 889 -19.37 16.59 -21.76
C GLU A 889 -19.26 17.42 -20.47
N PRO A 890 -20.39 17.82 -19.87
CA PRO A 890 -20.42 18.69 -18.71
C PRO A 890 -19.92 17.95 -17.46
N VAL A 891 -18.93 18.54 -16.80
CA VAL A 891 -18.38 18.03 -15.54
C VAL A 891 -19.11 18.66 -14.35
N LEU A 892 -19.61 17.80 -13.46
CA LEU A 892 -20.18 18.18 -12.17
C LEU A 892 -19.21 17.75 -11.05
N PHE A 893 -19.01 18.64 -10.08
CA PHE A 893 -18.23 18.34 -8.89
C PHE A 893 -19.02 17.42 -7.97
N SER A 894 -18.30 16.64 -7.15
CA SER A 894 -18.91 15.72 -6.18
C SER A 894 -19.46 16.44 -4.94
N THR A 895 -20.41 17.34 -5.15
CA THR A 895 -21.08 18.20 -4.17
C THR A 895 -22.59 18.21 -4.45
N SER A 896 -23.36 19.02 -3.72
CA SER A 896 -24.80 19.17 -3.99
C SER A 896 -25.07 19.75 -5.39
N ILE A 897 -26.29 19.55 -5.91
CA ILE A 897 -26.73 20.20 -7.16
C ILE A 897 -26.73 21.73 -6.99
N MET A 898 -27.14 22.22 -5.80
CA MET A 898 -27.08 23.63 -5.42
C MET A 898 -25.68 24.21 -5.62
N ASP A 899 -24.66 23.59 -5.00
CA ASP A 899 -23.28 24.07 -5.07
C ASP A 899 -22.71 24.01 -6.49
N ASN A 900 -23.11 22.98 -7.24
CA ASN A 900 -22.72 22.85 -8.65
C ASN A 900 -23.26 24.00 -9.50
N ILE A 901 -24.48 24.48 -9.25
CA ILE A 901 -25.04 25.64 -9.96
C ILE A 901 -24.37 26.94 -9.47
N LYS A 902 -24.21 27.08 -8.14
CA LYS A 902 -23.58 28.27 -7.53
C LYS A 902 -22.14 28.49 -7.97
N TYR A 903 -21.42 27.42 -8.34
CA TYR A 903 -20.06 27.48 -8.87
C TYR A 903 -19.90 28.42 -10.09
N GLY A 904 -20.99 28.78 -10.78
CA GLY A 904 -20.96 29.71 -11.91
C GLY A 904 -20.67 31.18 -11.56
N SER A 905 -20.82 31.60 -10.29
CA SER A 905 -20.53 32.99 -9.88
C SER A 905 -19.73 33.04 -8.59
N ASP A 906 -18.93 34.10 -8.45
CA ASP A 906 -18.24 34.48 -7.21
C ASP A 906 -19.13 35.32 -6.27
N ARG A 907 -20.31 35.73 -6.74
CA ARG A 907 -21.33 36.40 -5.93
C ARG A 907 -21.99 35.41 -4.98
N ASP A 908 -22.44 35.90 -3.84
CA ASP A 908 -23.28 35.11 -2.94
C ASP A 908 -24.69 34.98 -3.55
N ILE A 909 -24.92 33.86 -4.23
CA ILE A 909 -26.16 33.60 -4.98
C ILE A 909 -27.21 33.02 -4.02
N THR A 910 -28.37 33.65 -4.01
CA THR A 910 -29.52 33.22 -3.22
C THR A 910 -30.13 31.93 -3.78
N GLN A 911 -30.85 31.19 -2.95
CA GLN A 911 -31.57 29.99 -3.41
C GLN A 911 -32.59 30.32 -4.51
N GLU A 912 -33.26 31.46 -4.41
CA GLU A 912 -34.26 31.91 -5.39
C GLU A 912 -33.65 32.15 -6.77
N GLU A 913 -32.45 32.73 -6.83
CA GLU A 913 -31.70 32.89 -8.09
C GLU A 913 -31.31 31.54 -8.69
N VAL A 914 -30.88 30.58 -7.86
CA VAL A 914 -30.58 29.21 -8.32
C VAL A 914 -31.83 28.51 -8.86
N GLU A 915 -32.96 28.62 -8.16
CA GLU A 915 -34.23 28.04 -8.62
C GLU A 915 -34.71 28.68 -9.92
N SER A 916 -34.59 30.00 -10.05
CA SER A 916 -34.94 30.72 -11.28
C SER A 916 -34.09 30.24 -12.45
N ALA A 917 -32.76 30.15 -12.28
CA ALA A 917 -31.86 29.63 -13.30
C ALA A 917 -32.14 28.16 -13.63
N ALA A 918 -32.48 27.35 -12.63
CA ALA A 918 -32.82 25.95 -12.84
C ALA A 918 -34.17 25.76 -13.58
N ARG A 919 -35.14 26.66 -13.40
CA ARG A 919 -36.39 26.65 -14.17
C ARG A 919 -36.13 27.01 -15.63
N ALA A 920 -35.41 28.10 -15.89
CA ALA A 920 -34.99 28.49 -17.25
C ALA A 920 -34.15 27.41 -17.94
N ALA A 921 -33.30 26.70 -17.20
CA ALA A 921 -32.52 25.59 -17.72
C ALA A 921 -33.29 24.26 -17.84
N ASN A 922 -34.61 24.23 -17.57
CA ASN A 922 -35.43 23.03 -17.57
C ASN A 922 -34.92 21.90 -16.64
N CYS A 923 -34.24 22.23 -15.54
CA CYS A 923 -33.76 21.25 -14.56
C CYS A 923 -34.51 21.26 -13.21
N HIS A 924 -35.22 22.34 -12.87
CA HIS A 924 -35.97 22.41 -11.60
C HIS A 924 -36.90 21.22 -11.38
N HIS A 925 -37.67 20.82 -12.39
CA HIS A 925 -38.66 19.74 -12.24
C HIS A 925 -38.02 18.42 -11.78
N PHE A 926 -36.94 17.95 -12.44
CA PHE A 926 -36.32 16.68 -12.03
C PHE A 926 -35.53 16.82 -10.73
N ILE A 927 -34.94 17.99 -10.46
CA ILE A 927 -34.25 18.25 -9.19
C ILE A 927 -35.25 18.10 -8.04
N SER A 928 -36.45 18.68 -8.17
CA SER A 928 -37.54 18.59 -7.19
C SER A 928 -38.11 17.17 -7.02
N THR A 929 -37.82 16.23 -7.93
CA THR A 929 -38.21 14.81 -7.74
C THR A 929 -37.25 14.03 -6.86
N PHE A 930 -36.04 14.53 -6.61
CA PHE A 930 -35.12 13.87 -5.70
C PHE A 930 -35.55 14.09 -4.24
N PRO A 931 -35.34 13.11 -3.34
CA PRO A 931 -35.71 13.23 -1.93
C PRO A 931 -35.11 14.46 -1.22
N GLU A 932 -33.88 14.83 -1.58
CA GLU A 932 -33.15 15.97 -1.01
C GLU A 932 -33.20 17.21 -1.93
N GLY A 933 -33.98 17.16 -3.02
CA GLY A 933 -34.10 18.29 -3.95
C GLY A 933 -32.74 18.80 -4.46
N TYR A 934 -32.46 20.07 -4.19
CA TYR A 934 -31.20 20.74 -4.56
C TYR A 934 -29.99 20.31 -3.72
N ASP A 935 -30.20 19.80 -2.51
CA ASP A 935 -29.12 19.35 -1.62
C ASP A 935 -28.59 17.96 -2.02
N THR A 936 -29.28 17.28 -2.93
CA THR A 936 -28.88 15.98 -3.48
C THR A 936 -27.43 16.01 -3.95
N LEU A 937 -26.59 15.14 -3.36
CA LEU A 937 -25.20 14.97 -3.77
C LEU A 937 -25.13 14.28 -5.14
N VAL A 938 -24.35 14.85 -6.06
CA VAL A 938 -24.06 14.27 -7.38
C VAL A 938 -22.57 13.89 -7.49
N GLY A 939 -22.20 13.11 -8.52
CA GLY A 939 -20.82 12.65 -8.73
C GLY A 939 -20.62 11.16 -8.43
N GLU A 940 -19.37 10.70 -8.30
CA GLU A 940 -19.05 9.26 -8.16
C GLU A 940 -19.70 8.59 -6.93
N ARG A 941 -19.88 9.34 -5.84
CA ARG A 941 -20.49 8.87 -4.58
C ARG A 941 -21.95 9.29 -4.41
N GLY A 942 -22.50 10.05 -5.36
CA GLY A 942 -23.84 10.61 -5.31
C GLY A 942 -24.78 10.03 -6.38
N VAL A 943 -25.92 10.68 -6.60
CA VAL A 943 -26.85 10.33 -7.67
C VAL A 943 -26.17 10.55 -9.03
N GLN A 944 -26.24 9.53 -9.89
CA GLN A 944 -25.75 9.61 -11.26
C GLN A 944 -26.83 10.25 -12.15
N LEU A 945 -26.59 11.49 -12.56
CA LEU A 945 -27.42 12.20 -13.53
C LEU A 945 -27.19 11.67 -14.96
N SER A 946 -28.25 11.62 -15.77
CA SER A 946 -28.12 11.33 -17.20
C SER A 946 -27.34 12.43 -17.93
N GLY A 947 -26.82 12.15 -19.13
CA GLY A 947 -26.10 13.16 -19.93
C GLY A 947 -26.90 14.44 -20.12
N GLY A 948 -28.19 14.34 -20.48
CA GLY A 948 -29.08 15.50 -20.63
C GLY A 948 -29.35 16.24 -19.33
N GLN A 949 -29.46 15.54 -18.20
CA GLN A 949 -29.59 16.18 -16.90
C GLN A 949 -28.32 16.95 -16.51
N LYS A 950 -27.14 16.36 -16.72
CA LYS A 950 -25.85 17.04 -16.48
C LYS A 950 -25.72 18.30 -17.35
N GLN A 951 -26.14 18.24 -18.61
CA GLN A 951 -26.15 19.38 -19.52
C GLN A 951 -27.02 20.51 -18.98
N ARG A 952 -28.25 20.21 -18.56
CA ARG A 952 -29.17 21.22 -18.02
C ARG A 952 -28.67 21.84 -16.70
N VAL A 953 -27.97 21.07 -15.86
CA VAL A 953 -27.31 21.64 -14.66
C VAL A 953 -26.15 22.56 -15.05
N ALA A 954 -25.35 22.21 -16.07
CA ALA A 954 -24.30 23.09 -16.58
C ALA A 954 -24.86 24.37 -17.23
N ILE A 955 -25.99 24.28 -17.93
CA ILE A 955 -26.71 25.45 -18.46
C ILE A 955 -27.19 26.35 -17.33
N ALA A 956 -27.79 25.79 -16.27
CA ALA A 956 -28.17 26.55 -15.07
C ALA A 956 -26.96 27.25 -14.42
N ARG A 957 -25.81 26.56 -14.33
CA ARG A 957 -24.53 27.15 -13.87
C ARG A 957 -24.14 28.36 -14.71
N SER A 958 -24.26 28.29 -16.03
CA SER A 958 -24.01 29.41 -16.94
C SER A 958 -25.06 30.53 -16.83
N MET A 959 -26.33 30.20 -16.58
CA MET A 959 -27.39 31.21 -16.37
C MET A 959 -27.14 32.07 -15.14
N VAL A 960 -26.73 31.46 -14.03
CA VAL A 960 -26.41 32.17 -12.78
C VAL A 960 -25.17 33.05 -12.93
N ALA A 961 -24.18 32.61 -13.72
CA ALA A 961 -23.02 33.42 -14.07
C ALA A 961 -23.40 34.71 -14.83
N SER A 962 -24.53 34.68 -15.56
CA SER A 962 -25.04 35.77 -16.40
C SER A 962 -23.98 36.43 -17.30
N PRO A 963 -23.28 35.64 -18.15
CA PRO A 963 -22.18 36.13 -18.97
C PRO A 963 -22.68 37.05 -20.10
N LYS A 964 -21.78 37.88 -20.64
CA LYS A 964 -21.99 38.66 -21.87
C LYS A 964 -21.68 37.87 -23.12
N ILE A 965 -20.74 36.93 -23.02
CA ILE A 965 -20.31 36.04 -24.09
C ILE A 965 -20.60 34.60 -23.68
N LEU A 966 -21.28 33.87 -24.56
CA LEU A 966 -21.62 32.47 -24.40
C LEU A 966 -20.88 31.63 -25.43
N LEU A 967 -20.19 30.58 -24.96
CA LEU A 967 -19.45 29.63 -25.80
C LEU A 967 -20.12 28.26 -25.69
N LEU A 968 -20.65 27.75 -26.80
CA LEU A 968 -21.34 26.46 -26.85
C LEU A 968 -20.51 25.49 -27.69
N ASP A 969 -19.94 24.46 -27.07
CA ASP A 969 -19.12 23.45 -27.77
C ASP A 969 -19.90 22.13 -27.86
N GLU A 970 -20.58 21.89 -28.98
CA GLU A 970 -21.34 20.66 -29.24
C GLU A 970 -22.31 20.21 -28.11
N ALA A 971 -22.95 21.17 -27.43
CA ALA A 971 -23.77 20.92 -26.23
C ALA A 971 -24.95 19.93 -26.40
N THR A 972 -25.28 19.49 -27.62
CA THR A 972 -26.39 18.57 -27.94
C THR A 972 -25.96 17.27 -28.66
N SER A 973 -24.66 17.00 -28.81
CA SER A 973 -24.19 15.89 -29.66
C SER A 973 -24.32 14.50 -29.01
N ALA A 974 -24.39 14.41 -27.68
CA ALA A 974 -24.44 13.14 -26.93
C ALA A 974 -25.81 12.83 -26.27
N LEU A 975 -26.90 13.42 -26.77
CA LEU A 975 -28.24 13.36 -26.16
C LEU A 975 -29.24 12.54 -26.98
N ASP A 976 -30.13 11.84 -26.29
CA ASP A 976 -31.35 11.24 -26.86
C ASP A 976 -32.35 12.34 -27.26
N ALA A 977 -33.19 12.06 -28.26
CA ALA A 977 -34.03 13.06 -28.93
C ALA A 977 -34.98 13.84 -27.97
N GLU A 978 -35.48 13.20 -26.90
CA GLU A 978 -36.35 13.89 -25.93
C GLU A 978 -35.55 14.86 -25.04
N ASN A 979 -34.41 14.43 -24.52
CA ASN A 979 -33.54 15.29 -23.73
C ASN A 979 -32.90 16.40 -24.57
N GLU A 980 -32.60 16.13 -25.84
CA GLU A 980 -32.05 17.09 -26.78
C GLU A 980 -32.96 18.31 -26.93
N ARG A 981 -34.27 18.10 -27.15
CA ARG A 981 -35.22 19.20 -27.29
C ARG A 981 -35.24 20.12 -26.07
N LYS A 982 -35.31 19.54 -24.86
CA LYS A 982 -35.31 20.29 -23.60
C LYS A 982 -34.02 21.09 -23.38
N VAL A 983 -32.89 20.54 -23.80
CA VAL A 983 -31.58 21.22 -23.75
C VAL A 983 -31.50 22.33 -24.79
N GLN A 984 -31.99 22.10 -26.00
CA GLN A 984 -32.03 23.10 -27.07
C GLN A 984 -32.89 24.32 -26.69
N GLU A 985 -34.07 24.09 -26.13
CA GLU A 985 -34.95 25.16 -25.61
C GLU A 985 -34.23 26.02 -24.55
N ALA A 986 -33.52 25.37 -23.62
CA ALA A 986 -32.75 26.07 -22.58
C ALA A 986 -31.52 26.84 -23.15
N LEU A 987 -30.87 26.31 -24.20
CA LEU A 987 -29.77 27.00 -24.88
C LEU A 987 -30.24 28.21 -25.68
N GLU A 988 -31.40 28.13 -26.32
CA GLU A 988 -32.01 29.26 -27.03
C GLU A 988 -32.38 30.39 -26.08
N GLU A 989 -32.99 30.06 -24.93
CA GLU A 989 -33.26 31.04 -23.87
C GLU A 989 -31.97 31.70 -23.37
N LEU A 990 -30.92 30.90 -23.12
CA LEU A 990 -29.61 31.42 -22.71
C LEU A 990 -28.93 32.26 -23.80
N SER A 991 -29.16 31.99 -25.10
CA SER A 991 -28.46 32.70 -26.19
C SER A 991 -29.13 34.03 -26.57
N SER A 992 -30.44 34.16 -26.36
CA SER A 992 -31.32 35.25 -26.84
C SER A 992 -30.87 36.70 -26.56
N SER A 993 -29.98 36.93 -25.59
CA SER A 993 -29.54 38.26 -25.15
C SER A 993 -28.00 38.38 -25.03
N ARG A 994 -27.26 37.44 -25.60
CA ARG A 994 -25.81 37.29 -25.38
C ARG A 994 -25.07 37.10 -26.69
N THR A 995 -23.86 37.64 -26.78
CA THR A 995 -22.97 37.30 -27.90
C THR A 995 -22.63 35.82 -27.81
N THR A 996 -22.99 35.03 -28.82
CA THR A 996 -22.92 33.57 -28.75
C THR A 996 -22.04 33.02 -29.85
N ILE A 997 -21.07 32.19 -29.49
CA ILE A 997 -20.30 31.39 -30.44
C ILE A 997 -20.67 29.93 -30.22
N VAL A 998 -21.18 29.29 -31.27
CA VAL A 998 -21.59 27.88 -31.24
C VAL A 998 -20.74 27.06 -32.20
N VAL A 999 -20.11 26.00 -31.68
CA VAL A 999 -19.52 24.94 -32.50
C VAL A 999 -20.61 23.93 -32.77
N ALA A 1000 -21.06 23.87 -34.03
CA ALA A 1000 -22.23 23.10 -34.41
C ALA A 1000 -21.88 21.99 -35.40
N HIS A 1001 -22.34 20.77 -35.09
CA HIS A 1001 -22.37 19.63 -36.02
C HIS A 1001 -23.78 19.32 -36.55
N ARG A 1002 -24.83 19.88 -35.91
CA ARG A 1002 -26.24 19.71 -36.30
C ARG A 1002 -26.73 20.87 -37.14
N LEU A 1003 -27.46 20.55 -38.21
CA LEU A 1003 -27.95 21.53 -39.18
C LEU A 1003 -28.91 22.56 -38.56
N SER A 1004 -29.78 22.12 -37.64
CA SER A 1004 -30.76 22.97 -36.95
C SER A 1004 -30.11 24.13 -36.19
N THR A 1005 -29.02 23.84 -35.47
CA THR A 1005 -28.26 24.86 -34.73
C THR A 1005 -27.57 25.85 -35.67
N VAL A 1006 -27.12 25.41 -36.84
CA VAL A 1006 -26.48 26.28 -37.84
C VAL A 1006 -27.50 27.14 -38.58
N GLN A 1007 -28.69 26.62 -38.86
CA GLN A 1007 -29.78 27.33 -39.54
C GLN A 1007 -30.23 28.57 -38.77
N ASN A 1008 -30.26 28.47 -37.43
CA ASN A 1008 -30.72 29.54 -36.54
C ASN A 1008 -29.62 30.58 -36.21
N ALA A 1009 -28.39 30.42 -36.72
CA ALA A 1009 -27.30 31.35 -36.46
C ALA A 1009 -27.35 32.56 -37.41
N ASP A 1010 -27.04 33.75 -36.89
CA ASP A 1010 -27.01 34.99 -37.68
C ASP A 1010 -25.92 34.94 -38.76
N VAL A 1011 -24.75 34.39 -38.39
CA VAL A 1011 -23.60 34.21 -39.28
C VAL A 1011 -22.99 32.84 -39.08
N VAL A 1012 -22.70 32.18 -40.19
CA VAL A 1012 -21.95 30.93 -40.26
C VAL A 1012 -20.55 31.23 -40.76
N ILE A 1013 -19.56 30.69 -40.06
CA ILE A 1013 -18.14 30.70 -40.44
C ILE A 1013 -17.76 29.25 -40.76
N TYR A 1014 -17.58 28.96 -42.05
CA TYR A 1014 -17.10 27.68 -42.50
C TYR A 1014 -15.57 27.66 -42.50
N MET A 1015 -14.99 26.74 -41.73
CA MET A 1015 -13.55 26.57 -41.55
C MET A 1015 -13.06 25.34 -42.32
N GLU A 1016 -11.90 25.48 -42.97
CA GLU A 1016 -11.22 24.41 -43.69
C GLU A 1016 -9.70 24.58 -43.56
N ASP A 1017 -8.98 23.49 -43.32
CA ASP A 1017 -7.52 23.46 -43.14
C ASP A 1017 -6.94 24.50 -42.17
N GLY A 1018 -7.72 24.88 -41.14
CA GLY A 1018 -7.32 25.87 -40.14
C GLY A 1018 -7.51 27.33 -40.58
N ARG A 1019 -8.27 27.58 -41.66
CA ARG A 1019 -8.57 28.92 -42.20
C ARG A 1019 -10.08 29.13 -42.30
N VAL A 1020 -10.50 30.40 -42.34
CA VAL A 1020 -11.89 30.77 -42.68
C VAL A 1020 -12.04 30.68 -44.20
N ALA A 1021 -12.84 29.75 -44.69
CA ALA A 1021 -13.07 29.53 -46.11
C ALA A 1021 -14.29 30.28 -46.63
N GLU A 1022 -15.39 30.29 -45.87
CA GLU A 1022 -16.63 30.99 -46.24
C GLU A 1022 -17.27 31.65 -45.02
N ARG A 1023 -17.95 32.78 -45.22
CA ARG A 1023 -18.66 33.53 -44.17
C ARG A 1023 -19.95 34.12 -44.72
N GLY A 1024 -21.06 33.92 -44.03
CA GLY A 1024 -22.36 34.48 -44.39
C GLY A 1024 -23.50 33.84 -43.60
N SER A 1025 -24.74 34.28 -43.81
CA SER A 1025 -25.91 33.58 -43.28
C SER A 1025 -26.09 32.21 -43.93
N HIS A 1026 -26.85 31.31 -43.29
CA HIS A 1026 -27.16 29.98 -43.82
C HIS A 1026 -27.68 30.04 -45.28
N HIS A 1027 -28.62 30.93 -45.57
CA HIS A 1027 -29.20 31.09 -46.91
C HIS A 1027 -28.21 31.64 -47.93
N GLN A 1028 -27.34 32.58 -47.53
CA GLN A 1028 -26.32 33.14 -48.42
C GLN A 1028 -25.29 32.08 -48.81
N LEU A 1029 -24.83 31.26 -47.86
CA LEU A 1029 -23.84 30.23 -48.12
C LEU A 1029 -24.41 29.06 -48.94
N LEU A 1030 -25.70 28.73 -48.79
CA LEU A 1030 -26.37 27.74 -49.63
C LEU A 1030 -26.56 28.20 -51.08
N ALA A 1031 -26.74 29.50 -51.30
CA ALA A 1031 -26.92 30.07 -52.63
C ALA A 1031 -25.62 30.19 -53.44
N LEU A 1032 -24.46 30.04 -52.80
CA LEU A 1032 -23.16 30.05 -53.47
C LEU A 1032 -23.04 28.85 -54.42
N LYS A 1033 -22.87 29.14 -55.72
CA LYS A 1033 -22.57 28.13 -56.73
C LYS A 1033 -21.19 27.53 -56.42
N ASP A 1034 -21.13 26.20 -56.28
CA ASP A 1034 -19.94 25.44 -55.87
C ASP A 1034 -19.40 25.80 -54.46
N GLY A 1035 -20.25 26.33 -53.57
CA GLY A 1035 -19.90 26.60 -52.18
C GLY A 1035 -19.59 25.35 -51.35
N LYS A 1036 -18.53 25.39 -50.56
CA LYS A 1036 -18.04 24.29 -49.71
C LYS A 1036 -18.98 24.01 -48.54
N TYR A 1037 -19.54 25.05 -47.92
CA TYR A 1037 -20.59 24.90 -46.93
C TYR A 1037 -21.82 24.19 -47.53
N ALA A 1038 -22.26 24.60 -48.72
CA ALA A 1038 -23.39 23.98 -49.39
C ALA A 1038 -23.14 22.52 -49.77
N ALA A 1039 -21.89 22.13 -50.06
CA ALA A 1039 -21.50 20.74 -50.28
C ALA A 1039 -21.59 19.91 -48.98
N LEU A 1040 -21.09 20.44 -47.85
CA LEU A 1040 -21.19 19.80 -46.54
C LEU A 1040 -22.65 19.56 -46.13
N VAL A 1041 -23.51 20.58 -46.28
CA VAL A 1041 -24.94 20.48 -45.96
C VAL A 1041 -25.64 19.42 -46.81
N ARG A 1042 -25.38 19.39 -48.13
CA ARG A 1042 -25.93 18.35 -49.02
C ARG A 1042 -25.50 16.95 -48.60
N GLN A 1043 -24.24 16.77 -48.19
CA GLN A 1043 -23.72 15.49 -47.73
C GLN A 1043 -24.39 15.04 -46.42
N GLN A 1044 -24.62 15.94 -45.46
CA GLN A 1044 -25.33 15.63 -44.21
C GLN A 1044 -26.81 15.27 -44.45
N LEU A 1045 -27.48 15.93 -45.40
CA LEU A 1045 -28.86 15.63 -45.77
C LEU A 1045 -28.99 14.25 -46.47
N HIS A 1046 -28.05 13.90 -47.35
CA HIS A 1046 -28.05 12.59 -48.01
C HIS A 1046 -27.77 11.42 -47.04
N GLY A 1047 -26.92 11.61 -46.02
CA GLY A 1047 -26.68 10.58 -44.99
C GLY A 1047 -27.88 10.29 -44.09
N SER A 1048 -28.87 11.21 -44.02
CA SER A 1048 -30.09 11.02 -43.23
C SER A 1048 -31.18 10.26 -43.99
N ALA A 1049 -31.11 10.20 -45.33
CA ALA A 1049 -32.07 9.49 -46.18
C ALA A 1049 -31.75 7.98 -46.33
N SER A 1050 -30.51 7.56 -46.12
CA SER A 1050 -30.08 6.16 -46.30
C SER A 1050 -30.30 5.25 -45.08
N PHE A 1051 -31.04 5.71 -44.06
CA PHE A 1051 -31.42 4.90 -42.89
C PHE A 1051 -32.88 4.41 -42.93
N LEU A 1052 -33.62 4.75 -43.99
CA LEU A 1052 -35.03 4.39 -44.21
C LEU A 1052 -35.25 3.60 -45.52
N GLU A 1053 -34.21 2.93 -46.04
CA GLU A 1053 -34.34 1.85 -47.04
C GLU A 1053 -34.08 0.48 -46.43
#